data_AF-A0A534P4C7-F1
#
_entry.id   AF-A0A534P4C7-F1
#
_cell.length_a   1.000
_cell.length_b   1.000
_cell.length_c   1.000
_cell.angle_alpha   90.00
_cell.angle_beta   90.00
_cell.angle_gamma   90.00
#
_symmetry.space_group_name_H-M   'P 1'
#
loop_
_entity.id
_entity.type
_entity.pdbx_description
1 polymer ?
#
loop_
_entity_poly.entity_id
_entity_poly.type
_entity_poly.pdbx_seq_one_letter_code
_entity_poly.pdbx_strand_id
1 'polypeptide(L)'
;MNKPAFSVAAPVRAGDFQVMSLVGFAHGTSHFFHLVIPSLFPWLMSEFNLSFTKAGTLTTGFFIVSGIGQAAAGFAVDRYGAQRVLSAGLALLTLSALALASAQGYPALVAAALLAGAGNAVFHPADFTVLNRRVSPARLGHAFSAHGVAGNVGWGVAPVMMAGIASAAGWRAAALSAAGLGFVALASVVLLRGNLSAPAPAHAAGASHAAESSSPFAFLRVGAVWMCFFFFLASTMGVSALQNFAPSVLNHVYGLPLTAAASALTVYLLGGAAGIAAGGFLAARYEAHERVVAVLLVMSRSRLLPGAGGALRPARRTGAGRERGAGPLTAMGSLRTFRTMCPMNCHPTLCGMLVDVEDGNVKAVRGDPDNPDSRGFLCIRGQAAREIIGNPKRIVHPLRRAARSGSWQRTTWEDALDTIAARARAVGSAAVGTWSGHGFFANDYGTRISSELLRRFANLYGCQWWSPTMICWGLGAFGLGLTGVLRVNTKEDMGAHAALILLWGANVASQPLTGRHLAAAKRRGAYVVTIDVRQTEASAQSDETLLIRPGTDAALALGMMHVIVGEHLYDAAFVERNTLGFDALAAHVAKHDVQWAAATTGVSADGIVALARRYASTRPGMILLGGSSMHKGVEGWQGARAVSCLPALTGNLGIEGAGMGPRHAGMTHGQGLTSIAARERRRPGDYVPNQMSKITESLETGRVRVLLLFGTDMVSSFADAARVARRDRLPGCCASSRAVSRFTTSFPGAKGLARSTPFSTTPPPGMPRQPRSRPREECARCASRTSPILISDSTLPLERSSSSPIGRGASVSPRFRCTSRRLPRRIHWRCASAAR
;
A
#
# COMPACT_ATOMS: atom_id res chain seq x y z
N MET A 1 -45.32 10.82 14.51
CA MET A 1 -46.12 11.30 13.36
C MET A 1 -46.78 10.10 12.71
N ASN A 2 -48.11 10.15 12.56
CA ASN A 2 -48.97 9.09 12.04
C ASN A 2 -48.59 8.68 10.61
N LYS A 3 -48.52 7.37 10.35
CA LYS A 3 -48.58 6.83 8.98
C LYS A 3 -50.04 6.87 8.49
N PRO A 4 -50.32 7.39 7.28
CA PRO A 4 -51.58 7.11 6.63
C PRO A 4 -51.63 5.62 6.25
N ALA A 5 -52.76 4.98 6.52
CA ALA A 5 -53.05 3.64 6.04
C ALA A 5 -53.01 3.64 4.50
N PHE A 6 -52.14 2.80 3.91
CA PHE A 6 -52.19 2.56 2.48
C PHE A 6 -53.45 1.75 2.15
N SER A 7 -54.40 2.50 1.60
CA SER A 7 -55.61 2.10 0.91
C SER A 7 -55.33 1.10 -0.24
N VAL A 8 -56.22 0.10 -0.32
CA VAL A 8 -56.64 -0.75 -1.47
C VAL A 8 -55.59 -1.07 -2.53
N ALA A 9 -55.13 -2.33 -2.54
CA ALA A 9 -54.24 -2.87 -3.58
C ALA A 9 -54.86 -2.71 -4.98
N ALA A 10 -54.16 -1.98 -5.86
CA ALA A 10 -54.53 -1.87 -7.27
C ALA A 10 -54.62 -3.27 -7.92
N PRO A 11 -55.61 -3.53 -8.79
CA PRO A 11 -55.80 -4.85 -9.38
C PRO A 11 -54.60 -5.29 -10.22
N VAL A 12 -54.18 -6.53 -10.01
CA VAL A 12 -53.12 -7.20 -10.76
C VAL A 12 -53.62 -7.53 -12.17
N ARG A 13 -52.86 -7.21 -13.22
CA ARG A 13 -53.20 -7.60 -14.59
C ARG A 13 -52.81 -9.05 -14.83
N ALA A 14 -53.66 -9.82 -15.52
CA ALA A 14 -53.42 -11.22 -15.83
C ALA A 14 -52.12 -11.45 -16.66
N GLY A 15 -51.70 -10.46 -17.45
CA GLY A 15 -50.49 -10.53 -18.29
C GLY A 15 -49.17 -10.18 -17.59
N ASP A 16 -49.18 -9.77 -16.31
CA ASP A 16 -47.98 -9.31 -15.60
C ASP A 16 -46.87 -10.37 -15.60
N PHE A 17 -47.24 -11.63 -15.32
CA PHE A 17 -46.29 -12.73 -15.24
C PHE A 17 -45.64 -13.04 -16.60
N GLN A 18 -46.41 -12.94 -17.68
CA GLN A 18 -45.92 -13.17 -19.04
C GLN A 18 -44.91 -12.09 -19.46
N VAL A 19 -45.19 -10.82 -19.14
CA VAL A 19 -44.27 -9.71 -19.39
C VAL A 19 -43.00 -9.84 -18.55
N MET A 20 -43.14 -10.13 -17.26
CA MET A 20 -42.01 -10.33 -16.34
C MET A 20 -41.10 -11.48 -16.81
N SER A 21 -41.69 -12.60 -17.24
CA SER A 21 -40.93 -13.77 -17.70
C SER A 21 -40.22 -13.50 -19.03
N LEU A 22 -40.88 -12.83 -19.97
CA LEU A 22 -40.32 -12.52 -21.27
C LEU A 22 -39.17 -11.50 -21.19
N VAL A 23 -39.35 -10.44 -20.40
CA VAL A 23 -38.30 -9.44 -20.11
C VAL A 23 -37.16 -10.09 -19.31
N GLY A 24 -37.49 -10.93 -18.32
CA GLY A 24 -36.52 -11.69 -17.55
C GLY A 24 -35.66 -12.61 -18.43
N PHE A 25 -36.26 -13.34 -19.36
CA PHE A 25 -35.52 -14.23 -20.28
C PHE A 25 -34.62 -13.45 -21.24
N ALA A 26 -35.10 -12.33 -21.79
CA ALA A 26 -34.30 -11.45 -22.65
C ALA A 26 -33.09 -10.88 -21.87
N HIS A 27 -33.31 -10.39 -20.65
CA HIS A 27 -32.26 -9.87 -19.79
C HIS A 27 -31.27 -10.95 -19.31
N GLY A 28 -31.75 -12.13 -18.94
CA GLY A 28 -30.90 -13.27 -18.60
C GLY A 28 -30.01 -13.68 -19.77
N THR A 29 -30.54 -13.60 -21.00
CA THR A 29 -29.77 -13.85 -22.22
C THR A 29 -28.68 -12.79 -22.42
N SER A 30 -28.96 -11.51 -22.19
CA SER A 30 -27.92 -10.47 -22.32
C SER A 30 -26.79 -10.66 -21.30
N HIS A 31 -27.12 -10.99 -20.05
CA HIS A 31 -26.14 -11.30 -19.01
C HIS A 31 -25.35 -12.58 -19.31
N PHE A 32 -25.98 -13.61 -19.87
CA PHE A 32 -25.26 -14.79 -20.37
C PHE A 32 -24.14 -14.39 -21.35
N PHE A 33 -24.44 -13.47 -22.27
CA PHE A 33 -23.48 -12.95 -23.25
C PHE A 33 -22.31 -12.15 -22.66
N HIS A 34 -22.41 -11.64 -21.41
CA HIS A 34 -21.26 -11.02 -20.73
C HIS A 34 -20.12 -12.02 -20.56
N LEU A 35 -20.46 -13.30 -20.35
CA LEU A 35 -19.51 -14.34 -20.00
C LEU A 35 -19.24 -15.33 -21.14
N VAL A 36 -19.87 -15.18 -22.31
CA VAL A 36 -19.61 -16.05 -23.47
C VAL A 36 -18.13 -16.01 -23.87
N ILE A 37 -17.58 -14.82 -24.14
CA ILE A 37 -16.18 -14.68 -24.54
C ILE A 37 -15.21 -15.02 -23.39
N PRO A 38 -15.39 -14.50 -22.15
CA PRO A 38 -14.51 -14.84 -21.02
C PRO A 38 -14.46 -16.33 -20.69
N SER A 39 -15.59 -17.04 -20.77
CA SER A 39 -15.64 -18.47 -20.48
C SER A 39 -14.87 -19.31 -21.51
N LEU A 40 -14.62 -18.75 -22.69
CA LEU A 40 -13.88 -19.40 -23.77
C LEU A 40 -12.40 -18.98 -23.81
N PHE A 41 -11.93 -18.11 -22.90
CA PHE A 41 -10.53 -17.68 -22.83
C PHE A 41 -9.50 -18.83 -22.83
N PRO A 42 -9.68 -19.94 -22.10
CA PRO A 42 -8.72 -21.04 -22.13
C PRO A 42 -8.45 -21.58 -23.55
N TRP A 43 -9.49 -21.65 -24.39
CA TRP A 43 -9.37 -22.09 -25.78
C TRP A 43 -8.89 -20.98 -26.71
N LEU A 44 -9.47 -19.78 -26.59
CA LEU A 44 -9.12 -18.63 -27.44
C LEU A 44 -7.65 -18.19 -27.24
N MET A 45 -7.17 -18.21 -26.00
CA MET A 45 -5.78 -17.87 -25.70
C MET A 45 -4.81 -18.91 -26.26
N SER A 46 -5.19 -20.19 -26.23
CA SER A 46 -4.39 -21.26 -26.82
C SER A 46 -4.37 -21.19 -28.35
N GLU A 47 -5.51 -20.97 -29.00
CA GLU A 47 -5.62 -20.99 -30.48
C GLU A 47 -5.01 -19.74 -31.13
N PHE A 48 -5.22 -18.56 -30.55
CA PHE A 48 -4.74 -17.30 -31.11
C PHE A 48 -3.47 -16.76 -30.43
N ASN A 49 -2.84 -17.57 -29.56
CA ASN A 49 -1.67 -17.21 -28.76
C ASN A 49 -1.82 -15.85 -28.05
N LEU A 50 -2.95 -15.66 -27.37
CA LEU A 50 -3.30 -14.40 -26.72
C LEU A 50 -2.70 -14.34 -25.32
N SER A 51 -2.21 -13.16 -24.94
CA SER A 51 -1.90 -12.86 -23.54
C SER A 51 -3.17 -12.56 -22.75
N PHE A 52 -3.12 -12.68 -21.42
CA PHE A 52 -4.22 -12.24 -20.54
C PHE A 52 -4.60 -10.77 -20.76
N THR A 53 -3.64 -9.93 -21.15
CA THR A 53 -3.90 -8.53 -21.51
C THR A 53 -4.77 -8.41 -22.77
N LYS A 54 -4.46 -9.19 -23.82
CA LYS A 54 -5.26 -9.21 -25.06
C LYS A 54 -6.65 -9.85 -24.85
N ALA A 55 -6.75 -10.86 -24.00
CA ALA A 55 -8.03 -11.41 -23.59
C ALA A 55 -8.87 -10.37 -22.83
N GLY A 56 -8.24 -9.68 -21.87
CA GLY A 56 -8.86 -8.60 -21.10
C GLY A 56 -9.39 -7.45 -21.96
N THR A 57 -8.70 -7.08 -23.05
CA THR A 57 -9.18 -6.03 -23.97
C THR A 57 -10.46 -6.38 -24.71
N LEU A 58 -10.77 -7.68 -24.93
CA LEU A 58 -12.05 -8.10 -25.50
C LEU A 58 -13.20 -7.77 -24.54
N THR A 59 -13.06 -8.14 -23.28
CA THR A 59 -14.05 -7.84 -22.25
C THR A 59 -14.17 -6.35 -21.98
N THR A 60 -13.06 -5.62 -21.95
CA THR A 60 -13.06 -4.16 -21.83
C THR A 60 -13.80 -3.51 -23.01
N GLY A 61 -13.55 -3.95 -24.25
CA GLY A 61 -14.26 -3.45 -25.43
C GLY A 61 -15.77 -3.67 -25.33
N PHE A 62 -16.19 -4.87 -24.93
CA PHE A 62 -17.61 -5.20 -24.67
C PHE A 62 -18.25 -4.20 -23.69
N PHE A 63 -17.66 -4.00 -22.50
CA PHE A 63 -18.25 -3.17 -21.46
C PHE A 63 -18.17 -1.67 -21.75
N ILE A 64 -17.14 -1.19 -22.47
CA ILE A 64 -17.08 0.21 -22.92
C ILE A 64 -18.21 0.50 -23.90
N VAL A 65 -18.38 -0.33 -24.93
CA VAL A 65 -19.46 -0.15 -25.91
C VAL A 65 -20.82 -0.27 -25.24
N SER A 66 -21.00 -1.25 -24.35
CA SER A 66 -22.24 -1.41 -23.59
C SER A 66 -22.53 -0.20 -22.71
N GLY A 67 -21.54 0.33 -22.00
CA GLY A 67 -21.72 1.47 -21.08
C GLY A 67 -22.09 2.76 -21.81
N ILE A 68 -21.39 3.07 -22.91
CA ILE A 68 -21.69 4.24 -23.76
C ILE A 68 -23.07 4.05 -24.42
N GLY A 69 -23.33 2.85 -24.94
CA GLY A 69 -24.58 2.54 -25.64
C GLY A 69 -25.82 2.62 -24.75
N GLN A 70 -25.72 2.30 -23.45
CA GLN A 70 -26.86 2.36 -22.52
C GLN A 70 -27.44 3.78 -22.40
N ALA A 71 -26.60 4.81 -22.42
CA ALA A 71 -27.06 6.19 -22.42
C ALA A 71 -27.80 6.56 -23.71
N ALA A 72 -27.31 6.09 -24.87
CA ALA A 72 -27.92 6.34 -26.17
C ALA A 72 -29.21 5.52 -26.38
N ALA A 73 -29.27 4.31 -25.82
CA ALA A 73 -30.39 3.39 -25.97
C ALA A 73 -31.68 3.92 -25.33
N GLY A 74 -31.61 4.76 -24.29
CA GLY A 74 -32.79 5.45 -23.75
C GLY A 74 -33.52 6.29 -24.80
N PHE A 75 -32.78 7.14 -25.53
CA PHE A 75 -33.34 7.93 -26.63
C PHE A 75 -33.87 7.06 -27.78
N ALA A 76 -33.21 5.94 -28.06
CA ALA A 76 -33.69 4.99 -29.07
C ALA A 76 -35.00 4.31 -28.64
N VAL A 77 -35.14 3.97 -27.36
CA VAL A 77 -36.38 3.41 -26.78
C VAL A 77 -37.51 4.43 -26.87
N ASP A 78 -37.25 5.70 -26.58
CA ASP A 78 -38.25 6.77 -26.69
C ASP A 78 -38.70 7.00 -28.13
N ARG A 79 -37.78 6.94 -29.10
CA ARG A 79 -38.07 7.22 -30.52
C ARG A 79 -38.69 6.03 -31.26
N TYR A 80 -38.21 4.81 -31.01
CA TYR A 80 -38.55 3.63 -31.81
C TYR A 80 -39.35 2.59 -31.04
N GLY A 81 -39.52 2.77 -29.73
CA GLY A 81 -40.24 1.86 -28.85
C GLY A 81 -39.38 0.73 -28.29
N ALA A 82 -39.61 0.38 -27.03
CA ALA A 82 -38.79 -0.57 -26.28
C ALA A 82 -38.73 -1.97 -26.93
N GLN A 83 -39.84 -2.47 -27.50
CA GLN A 83 -39.88 -3.81 -28.11
C GLN A 83 -38.97 -3.93 -29.34
N ARG A 84 -38.95 -2.92 -30.22
CA ARG A 84 -38.12 -2.92 -31.43
C ARG A 84 -36.64 -2.82 -31.08
N VAL A 85 -36.33 -1.96 -30.11
CA VAL A 85 -34.97 -1.77 -29.59
C VAL A 85 -34.45 -3.03 -28.90
N LEU A 86 -35.28 -3.71 -28.10
CA LEU A 86 -34.93 -5.00 -27.47
C LEU A 86 -34.68 -6.11 -28.52
N SER A 87 -35.51 -6.17 -29.56
CA SER A 87 -35.33 -7.11 -30.67
C SER A 87 -34.02 -6.86 -31.43
N ALA A 88 -33.69 -5.58 -31.68
CA ALA A 88 -32.42 -5.22 -32.31
C ALA A 88 -31.21 -5.63 -31.45
N GLY A 89 -31.28 -5.43 -30.13
CA GLY A 89 -30.21 -5.88 -29.21
C GLY A 89 -29.99 -7.38 -29.24
N LEU A 90 -31.07 -8.18 -29.20
CA LEU A 90 -31.00 -9.64 -29.27
C LEU A 90 -30.48 -10.14 -30.63
N ALA A 91 -30.83 -9.46 -31.72
CA ALA A 91 -30.26 -9.74 -33.04
C ALA A 91 -28.75 -9.47 -33.07
N LEU A 92 -28.28 -8.35 -32.49
CA LEU A 92 -26.86 -8.03 -32.39
C LEU A 92 -26.10 -9.04 -31.52
N LEU A 93 -26.68 -9.49 -30.39
CA LEU A 93 -26.08 -10.56 -29.58
C LEU A 93 -25.97 -11.85 -30.38
N THR A 94 -27.02 -12.26 -31.09
CA THR A 94 -26.99 -13.46 -31.95
C THR A 94 -25.90 -13.37 -33.02
N LEU A 95 -25.83 -12.23 -33.72
CA LEU A 95 -24.79 -11.95 -34.72
C LEU A 95 -23.39 -11.95 -34.12
N SER A 96 -23.22 -11.48 -32.88
CA SER A 96 -21.94 -11.48 -32.18
C SER A 96 -21.44 -12.89 -31.88
N ALA A 97 -22.33 -13.82 -31.52
CA ALA A 97 -21.97 -15.21 -31.30
C ALA A 97 -21.64 -15.94 -32.61
N LEU A 98 -22.33 -15.62 -33.71
CA LEU A 98 -21.98 -16.12 -35.05
C LEU A 98 -20.63 -15.58 -35.53
N ALA A 99 -20.37 -14.29 -35.30
CA ALA A 99 -19.07 -13.65 -35.60
C ALA A 99 -17.95 -14.23 -34.73
N LEU A 100 -18.23 -14.57 -33.47
CA LEU A 100 -17.30 -15.27 -32.60
C LEU A 100 -16.99 -16.66 -33.17
N ALA A 101 -18.00 -17.46 -33.52
CA ALA A 101 -17.83 -18.81 -34.05
C ALA A 101 -17.01 -18.84 -35.36
N SER A 102 -17.12 -17.80 -36.19
CA SER A 102 -16.38 -17.66 -37.45
C SER A 102 -15.04 -16.93 -37.33
N ALA A 103 -14.64 -16.53 -36.11
CA ALA A 103 -13.42 -15.76 -35.92
C ALA A 103 -12.16 -16.57 -36.29
N GLN A 104 -11.31 -15.98 -37.14
CA GLN A 104 -10.02 -16.53 -37.57
C GLN A 104 -8.82 -15.72 -37.08
N GLY A 105 -9.05 -14.69 -36.26
CA GLY A 105 -7.99 -13.86 -35.72
C GLY A 105 -8.48 -12.85 -34.70
N TYR A 106 -7.52 -12.21 -34.03
CA TYR A 106 -7.79 -11.25 -32.97
C TYR A 106 -8.71 -10.08 -33.39
N PRO A 107 -8.60 -9.48 -34.59
CA PRO A 107 -9.54 -8.43 -35.01
C PRO A 107 -10.99 -8.90 -35.10
N ALA A 108 -11.23 -10.15 -35.54
CA ALA A 108 -12.57 -10.73 -35.60
C ALA A 108 -13.14 -10.96 -34.18
N LEU A 109 -12.29 -11.38 -33.23
CA LEU A 109 -12.68 -11.49 -31.81
C LEU A 109 -13.05 -10.13 -31.21
N VAL A 110 -12.30 -9.07 -31.55
CA VAL A 110 -12.61 -7.70 -31.12
C VAL A 110 -13.95 -7.27 -31.72
N ALA A 111 -14.18 -7.47 -33.02
CA ALA A 111 -15.45 -7.13 -33.67
C ALA A 111 -16.64 -7.85 -33.03
N ALA A 112 -16.51 -9.15 -32.74
CA ALA A 112 -17.52 -9.93 -32.03
C ALA A 112 -17.79 -9.36 -30.62
N ALA A 113 -16.75 -9.00 -29.87
CA ALA A 113 -16.89 -8.41 -28.53
C ALA A 113 -17.58 -7.03 -28.55
N LEU A 114 -17.23 -6.16 -29.51
CA LEU A 114 -17.86 -4.85 -29.68
C LEU A 114 -19.32 -4.98 -30.09
N LEU A 115 -19.64 -5.92 -30.99
CA LEU A 115 -21.01 -6.20 -31.44
C LEU A 115 -21.87 -6.75 -30.29
N ALA A 116 -21.30 -7.64 -29.48
CA ALA A 116 -21.95 -8.13 -28.26
C ALA A 116 -22.19 -6.99 -27.26
N GLY A 117 -21.25 -6.07 -27.10
CA GLY A 117 -21.40 -4.89 -26.25
C GLY A 117 -22.52 -3.96 -26.72
N ALA A 118 -22.63 -3.72 -28.04
CA ALA A 118 -23.70 -2.93 -28.63
C ALA A 118 -25.07 -3.59 -28.46
N GLY A 119 -25.14 -4.92 -28.64
CA GLY A 119 -26.33 -5.70 -28.36
C GLY A 119 -26.77 -5.59 -26.89
N ASN A 120 -25.83 -5.76 -25.95
CA ASN A 120 -26.10 -5.69 -24.52
C ASN A 120 -26.55 -4.29 -24.03
N ALA A 121 -26.20 -3.23 -24.74
CA ALA A 121 -26.47 -1.87 -24.32
C ALA A 121 -27.97 -1.52 -24.17
N VAL A 122 -28.86 -2.23 -24.86
CA VAL A 122 -30.26 -1.83 -24.98
C VAL A 122 -31.15 -2.31 -23.83
N PHE A 123 -30.71 -3.31 -23.08
CA PHE A 123 -31.58 -4.07 -22.18
C PHE A 123 -32.04 -3.24 -20.99
N HIS A 124 -31.16 -2.56 -20.25
CA HIS A 124 -31.62 -1.79 -19.07
C HIS A 124 -32.62 -0.67 -19.42
N PRO A 125 -32.40 0.18 -20.44
CA PRO A 125 -33.39 1.20 -20.82
C PRO A 125 -34.70 0.60 -21.36
N ALA A 126 -34.63 -0.43 -22.21
CA ALA A 126 -35.81 -1.05 -22.80
C ALA A 126 -36.63 -1.84 -21.76
N ASP A 127 -35.97 -2.64 -20.92
CA ASP A 127 -36.60 -3.50 -19.92
C ASP A 127 -37.31 -2.66 -18.86
N PHE A 128 -36.67 -1.64 -18.31
CA PHE A 128 -37.31 -0.76 -17.32
C PHE A 128 -38.49 0.01 -17.91
N THR A 129 -38.42 0.41 -19.18
CA THR A 129 -39.53 1.06 -19.88
C THR A 129 -40.72 0.10 -20.03
N VAL A 130 -40.47 -1.15 -20.41
CA VAL A 130 -41.54 -2.17 -20.52
C VAL A 130 -42.13 -2.50 -19.16
N LEU A 131 -41.30 -2.76 -18.14
CA LEU A 131 -41.77 -3.13 -16.80
C LEU A 131 -42.62 -2.01 -16.18
N ASN A 132 -42.17 -0.76 -16.25
CA ASN A 132 -42.90 0.39 -15.71
C ASN A 132 -44.24 0.67 -16.42
N ARG A 133 -44.36 0.31 -17.71
CA ARG A 133 -45.58 0.58 -18.49
C ARG A 133 -46.59 -0.58 -18.46
N ARG A 134 -46.10 -1.82 -18.36
CA ARG A 134 -46.92 -3.01 -18.59
C ARG A 134 -47.25 -3.80 -17.33
N VAL A 135 -46.40 -3.76 -16.31
CA VAL A 135 -46.64 -4.46 -15.04
C VAL A 135 -47.49 -3.60 -14.10
N SER A 136 -48.49 -4.20 -13.43
CA SER A 136 -49.29 -3.48 -12.44
C SER A 136 -48.42 -2.90 -11.31
N PRO A 137 -48.74 -1.70 -10.77
CA PRO A 137 -47.98 -1.07 -9.68
C PRO A 137 -47.77 -1.99 -8.47
N ALA A 138 -48.79 -2.80 -8.12
CA ALA A 138 -48.74 -3.77 -7.03
C ALA A 138 -47.67 -4.87 -7.21
N ARG A 139 -47.20 -5.11 -8.43
CA ARG A 139 -46.18 -6.13 -8.76
C ARG A 139 -44.87 -5.55 -9.26
N LEU A 140 -44.73 -4.24 -9.32
CA LEU A 140 -43.56 -3.59 -9.91
C LEU A 140 -42.26 -3.92 -9.15
N GLY A 141 -42.31 -3.99 -7.81
CA GLY A 141 -41.18 -4.45 -7.00
C GLY A 141 -40.77 -5.91 -7.28
N HIS A 142 -41.74 -6.80 -7.50
CA HIS A 142 -41.49 -8.19 -7.89
C HIS A 142 -40.93 -8.29 -9.32
N ALA A 143 -41.33 -7.40 -10.23
CA ALA A 143 -40.79 -7.34 -11.58
C ALA A 143 -39.31 -6.95 -11.62
N PHE A 144 -38.90 -5.93 -10.84
CA PHE A 144 -37.48 -5.59 -10.72
C PHE A 144 -36.66 -6.71 -10.07
N SER A 145 -37.23 -7.39 -9.07
CA SER A 145 -36.58 -8.56 -8.45
C SER A 145 -36.42 -9.72 -9.43
N ALA A 146 -37.47 -10.08 -10.18
CA ALA A 146 -37.44 -11.14 -11.19
C ALA A 146 -36.43 -10.83 -12.31
N HIS A 147 -36.38 -9.57 -12.77
CA HIS A 147 -35.37 -9.09 -13.71
C HIS A 147 -33.95 -9.29 -13.16
N GLY A 148 -33.66 -8.85 -11.93
CA GLY A 148 -32.35 -9.04 -11.31
C GLY A 148 -31.96 -10.51 -11.09
N VAL A 149 -32.90 -11.36 -10.72
CA VAL A 149 -32.67 -12.81 -10.59
C VAL A 149 -32.33 -13.43 -11.94
N ALA A 150 -33.07 -13.09 -13.01
CA ALA A 150 -32.83 -13.62 -14.34
C ALA A 150 -31.44 -13.26 -14.89
N GLY A 151 -30.96 -12.03 -14.62
CA GLY A 151 -29.60 -11.63 -14.98
C GLY A 151 -28.52 -12.47 -14.29
N ASN A 152 -28.68 -12.78 -13.00
CA ASN A 152 -27.74 -13.64 -12.27
C ASN A 152 -27.80 -15.11 -12.73
N VAL A 153 -28.99 -15.61 -13.10
CA VAL A 153 -29.12 -16.93 -13.73
C VAL A 153 -28.35 -16.96 -15.05
N GLY A 154 -28.46 -15.91 -15.87
CA GLY A 154 -27.66 -15.74 -17.09
C GLY A 154 -26.16 -15.85 -16.85
N TRP A 155 -25.63 -15.09 -15.89
CA TRP A 155 -24.23 -15.20 -15.47
C TRP A 155 -23.86 -16.58 -14.92
N GLY A 156 -24.75 -17.23 -14.17
CA GLY A 156 -24.51 -18.56 -13.60
C GLY A 156 -24.42 -19.63 -14.67
N VAL A 157 -25.31 -19.62 -15.66
CA VAL A 157 -25.39 -20.69 -16.68
C VAL A 157 -24.26 -20.58 -17.73
N ALA A 158 -23.83 -19.36 -18.07
CA ALA A 158 -22.87 -19.14 -19.15
C ALA A 158 -21.53 -19.90 -18.98
N PRO A 159 -20.80 -19.82 -17.86
CA PRO A 159 -19.53 -20.52 -17.71
C PRO A 159 -19.65 -22.04 -17.85
N VAL A 160 -20.68 -22.64 -17.24
CA VAL A 160 -20.88 -24.10 -17.29
C VAL A 160 -21.25 -24.57 -18.68
N MET A 161 -22.17 -23.87 -19.35
CA MET A 161 -22.59 -24.23 -20.70
C MET A 161 -21.45 -24.03 -21.70
N MET A 162 -20.77 -22.88 -21.67
CA MET A 162 -19.69 -22.57 -22.60
C MET A 162 -18.47 -23.46 -22.38
N ALA A 163 -18.00 -23.62 -21.14
CA ALA A 163 -16.86 -24.48 -20.85
C ALA A 163 -17.19 -25.97 -21.09
N GLY A 164 -18.41 -26.40 -20.78
CA GLY A 164 -18.87 -27.78 -21.01
C GLY A 164 -18.89 -28.13 -22.49
N ILE A 165 -19.54 -27.32 -23.32
CA ILE A 165 -19.61 -27.54 -24.78
C ILE A 165 -18.23 -27.36 -25.40
N ALA A 166 -17.43 -26.38 -24.97
CA ALA A 166 -16.08 -26.18 -25.50
C ALA A 166 -15.14 -27.34 -25.18
N SER A 167 -15.31 -27.99 -24.02
CA SER A 167 -14.55 -29.19 -23.65
C SER A 167 -14.95 -30.42 -24.48
N ALA A 168 -16.22 -30.54 -24.89
CA ALA A 168 -16.74 -31.70 -25.60
C ALA A 168 -16.65 -31.58 -27.13
N ALA A 169 -16.89 -30.39 -27.68
CA ALA A 169 -17.07 -30.15 -29.12
C ALA A 169 -16.30 -28.92 -29.64
N GLY A 170 -15.44 -28.32 -28.81
CA GLY A 170 -14.64 -27.15 -29.17
C GLY A 170 -15.37 -25.81 -29.00
N TRP A 171 -14.60 -24.73 -28.86
CA TRP A 171 -15.13 -23.41 -28.54
C TRP A 171 -16.01 -22.81 -29.65
N ARG A 172 -15.84 -23.22 -30.90
CA ARG A 172 -16.73 -22.83 -32.01
C ARG A 172 -18.14 -23.39 -31.85
N ALA A 173 -18.26 -24.65 -31.42
CA ALA A 173 -19.56 -25.25 -31.09
C ALA A 173 -20.21 -24.55 -29.89
N ALA A 174 -19.41 -24.16 -28.89
CA ALA A 174 -19.90 -23.37 -27.76
C ALA A 174 -20.42 -21.99 -28.22
N ALA A 175 -19.69 -21.28 -29.09
CA ALA A 175 -20.14 -20.01 -29.66
C ALA A 175 -21.43 -20.17 -30.50
N LEU A 176 -21.56 -21.23 -31.31
CA LEU A 176 -22.79 -21.54 -32.04
C LEU A 176 -23.98 -21.83 -31.10
N SER A 177 -23.74 -22.51 -29.97
CA SER A 177 -24.80 -22.74 -28.98
C SER A 177 -25.29 -21.44 -28.33
N ALA A 178 -24.39 -20.47 -28.11
CA ALA A 178 -24.75 -19.13 -27.64
C ALA A 178 -25.59 -18.36 -28.69
N ALA A 179 -25.25 -18.51 -29.99
CA ALA A 179 -26.06 -17.96 -31.08
C ALA A 179 -27.47 -18.57 -31.10
N GLY A 180 -27.58 -19.89 -30.88
CA GLY A 180 -28.87 -20.58 -30.73
C GLY A 180 -29.72 -20.02 -29.59
N LEU A 181 -29.12 -19.79 -28.41
CA LEU A 181 -29.81 -19.16 -27.28
C LEU A 181 -30.26 -17.73 -27.60
N GLY A 182 -29.39 -16.93 -28.22
CA GLY A 182 -29.73 -15.58 -28.68
C GLY A 182 -30.89 -15.56 -29.67
N PHE A 183 -30.92 -16.51 -30.61
CA PHE A 183 -32.00 -16.67 -31.57
C PHE A 183 -33.33 -17.05 -30.90
N VAL A 184 -33.31 -17.99 -29.95
CA VAL A 184 -34.52 -18.36 -29.18
C VAL A 184 -35.07 -17.18 -28.39
N ALA A 185 -34.20 -16.38 -27.76
CA ALA A 185 -34.60 -15.16 -27.06
C ALA A 185 -35.19 -14.11 -28.02
N LEU A 186 -34.55 -13.89 -29.18
CA LEU A 186 -35.07 -13.01 -30.22
C LEU A 186 -36.44 -13.46 -30.72
N ALA A 187 -36.58 -14.74 -31.07
CA ALA A 187 -37.83 -15.32 -31.54
C ALA A 187 -38.93 -15.17 -30.48
N SER A 188 -38.62 -15.40 -29.20
CA SER A 188 -39.56 -15.24 -28.09
C SER A 188 -40.08 -13.79 -27.99
N VAL A 189 -39.20 -12.79 -28.08
CA VAL A 189 -39.57 -11.37 -28.03
C VAL A 189 -40.35 -10.91 -29.26
N VAL A 190 -40.06 -11.47 -30.43
CA VAL A 190 -40.77 -11.16 -31.69
C VAL A 190 -42.14 -11.83 -31.75
N LEU A 191 -42.23 -13.11 -31.40
CA LEU A 191 -43.49 -13.88 -31.43
C LEU A 191 -44.47 -13.39 -30.35
N LEU A 192 -43.97 -12.99 -29.18
CA LEU A 192 -44.77 -12.48 -28.07
C LEU A 192 -44.80 -10.94 -27.99
N ARG A 193 -44.51 -10.24 -29.10
CA ARG A 193 -44.43 -8.77 -29.17
C ARG A 193 -45.69 -8.05 -28.68
N GLY A 194 -46.87 -8.68 -28.81
CA GLY A 194 -48.14 -8.13 -28.32
C GLY A 194 -48.16 -7.89 -26.81
N ASN A 195 -47.33 -8.62 -26.05
CA ASN A 195 -47.21 -8.47 -24.61
C ASN A 195 -46.33 -7.27 -24.22
N LEU A 196 -45.39 -6.87 -25.09
CA LEU A 196 -44.38 -5.83 -24.84
C LEU A 196 -44.73 -4.48 -25.48
N SER A 197 -45.55 -4.47 -26.53
CA SER A 197 -45.97 -3.26 -27.22
C SER A 197 -47.01 -2.49 -26.40
N ALA A 198 -46.70 -1.26 -26.02
CA ALA A 198 -47.67 -0.25 -25.60
C ALA A 198 -47.69 0.89 -26.64
N PRO A 199 -48.85 1.53 -26.92
CA PRO A 199 -48.88 2.77 -27.68
C PRO A 199 -48.00 3.82 -27.00
N ALA A 200 -47.32 4.66 -27.79
CA ALA A 200 -46.65 5.85 -27.26
C ALA A 200 -47.69 6.75 -26.55
N PRO A 201 -47.33 7.43 -25.44
CA PRO A 201 -48.26 8.32 -24.77
C PRO A 201 -48.71 9.42 -25.74
N ALA A 202 -50.02 9.67 -25.82
CA ALA A 202 -50.51 10.96 -26.23
C ALA A 202 -49.87 11.99 -25.29
N HIS A 203 -49.16 12.98 -25.83
CA HIS A 203 -48.70 14.10 -25.04
C HIS A 203 -49.90 14.64 -24.27
N ALA A 204 -49.82 14.60 -22.94
CA ALA A 204 -50.74 15.31 -22.07
C ALA A 204 -50.55 16.81 -22.36
N ALA A 205 -51.33 17.33 -23.30
CA ALA A 205 -51.61 18.74 -23.43
C ALA A 205 -52.35 19.15 -22.14
N GLY A 206 -51.60 19.58 -21.13
CA GLY A 206 -52.17 19.88 -19.82
C GLY A 206 -51.17 19.89 -18.66
N ALA A 207 -49.99 20.46 -18.87
CA ALA A 207 -49.10 20.86 -17.77
C ALA A 207 -48.15 21.97 -18.24
N SER A 208 -48.73 23.04 -18.80
CA SER A 208 -48.05 24.34 -18.83
C SER A 208 -48.20 24.94 -17.43
N HIS A 209 -47.14 24.89 -16.63
CA HIS A 209 -46.65 25.95 -15.74
C HIS A 209 -45.74 25.35 -14.65
N ALA A 210 -44.55 25.95 -14.52
CA ALA A 210 -43.50 25.68 -13.53
C ALA A 210 -42.63 24.42 -13.75
N ALA A 211 -41.81 24.43 -14.80
CA ALA A 211 -40.54 23.71 -14.79
C ALA A 211 -39.45 24.66 -15.30
N GLU A 212 -38.77 25.32 -14.35
CA GLU A 212 -37.49 25.95 -14.63
C GLU A 212 -36.53 24.95 -15.28
N SER A 213 -35.66 25.49 -16.13
CA SER A 213 -34.67 24.83 -16.98
C SER A 213 -33.62 24.02 -16.20
N SER A 214 -34.03 22.96 -15.52
CA SER A 214 -33.10 21.98 -14.97
C SER A 214 -32.49 21.18 -16.13
N SER A 215 -31.17 21.33 -16.30
CA SER A 215 -30.39 20.52 -17.23
C SER A 215 -30.72 19.02 -17.03
N PRO A 216 -30.83 18.20 -18.09
CA PRO A 216 -30.98 16.74 -17.97
C PRO A 216 -29.94 16.08 -17.05
N PHE A 217 -28.83 16.77 -16.79
CA PHE A 217 -27.73 16.35 -15.92
C PHE A 217 -27.78 16.95 -14.50
N ALA A 218 -28.86 17.64 -14.12
CA ALA A 218 -28.99 18.28 -12.80
C ALA A 218 -28.85 17.29 -11.63
N PHE A 219 -29.26 16.03 -11.84
CA PHE A 219 -29.09 14.95 -10.85
C PHE A 219 -27.61 14.62 -10.55
N LEU A 220 -26.67 14.92 -11.46
CA LEU A 220 -25.23 14.73 -11.21
C LEU A 220 -24.68 15.67 -10.12
N ARG A 221 -25.45 16.69 -9.69
CA ARG A 221 -25.08 17.55 -8.55
C ARG A 221 -25.36 16.89 -7.20
N VAL A 222 -26.10 15.78 -7.17
CA VAL A 222 -26.47 15.09 -5.93
C VAL A 222 -25.33 14.17 -5.48
N GLY A 223 -24.75 14.45 -4.31
CA GLY A 223 -23.63 13.65 -3.76
C GLY A 223 -23.94 12.16 -3.62
N ALA A 224 -25.20 11.78 -3.33
CA ALA A 224 -25.62 10.39 -3.27
C ALA A 224 -25.48 9.65 -4.61
N VAL A 225 -25.66 10.33 -5.75
CA VAL A 225 -25.48 9.74 -7.08
C VAL A 225 -24.03 9.34 -7.28
N TRP A 226 -23.08 10.18 -6.86
CA TRP A 226 -21.64 9.85 -6.90
C TRP A 226 -21.27 8.74 -5.92
N MET A 227 -21.83 8.73 -4.71
CA MET A 227 -21.58 7.64 -3.76
C MET A 227 -22.09 6.30 -4.30
N CYS A 228 -23.30 6.25 -4.85
CA CYS A 228 -23.84 5.06 -5.51
C CYS A 228 -22.98 4.67 -6.72
N PHE A 229 -22.56 5.63 -7.56
CA PHE A 229 -21.67 5.38 -8.68
C PHE A 229 -20.36 4.72 -8.24
N PHE A 230 -19.66 5.28 -7.24
CA PHE A 230 -18.40 4.71 -6.76
C PHE A 230 -18.58 3.34 -6.08
N PHE A 231 -19.68 3.15 -5.35
CA PHE A 231 -20.04 1.85 -4.77
C PHE A 231 -20.25 0.79 -5.86
N PHE A 232 -21.07 1.08 -6.87
CA PHE A 232 -21.32 0.17 -7.98
C PHE A 232 -20.09 -0.02 -8.85
N LEU A 233 -19.27 1.01 -9.05
CA LEU A 233 -17.99 0.90 -9.77
C LEU A 233 -17.04 -0.08 -9.06
N ALA A 234 -16.81 0.11 -7.77
CA ALA A 234 -15.93 -0.76 -7.00
C ALA A 234 -16.47 -2.20 -6.90
N SER A 235 -17.77 -2.36 -6.69
CA SER A 235 -18.45 -3.66 -6.66
C SER A 235 -18.34 -4.37 -8.01
N THR A 236 -18.62 -3.67 -9.11
CA THR A 236 -18.51 -4.20 -10.47
C THR A 236 -17.08 -4.56 -10.81
N MET A 237 -16.08 -3.74 -10.45
CA MET A 237 -14.66 -4.09 -10.66
C MET A 237 -14.29 -5.42 -9.98
N GLY A 238 -14.71 -5.62 -8.73
CA GLY A 238 -14.45 -6.86 -8.00
C GLY A 238 -15.17 -8.07 -8.60
N VAL A 239 -16.47 -7.93 -8.90
CA VAL A 239 -17.29 -8.99 -9.48
C VAL A 239 -16.82 -9.33 -10.90
N SER A 240 -16.51 -8.35 -11.74
CA SER A 240 -16.00 -8.57 -13.09
C SER A 240 -14.64 -9.25 -13.10
N ALA A 241 -13.72 -8.92 -12.18
CA ALA A 241 -12.45 -9.62 -12.08
C ALA A 241 -12.65 -11.11 -11.75
N LEU A 242 -13.56 -11.40 -10.82
CA LEU A 242 -13.91 -12.77 -10.45
C LEU A 242 -14.60 -13.50 -11.62
N GLN A 243 -15.61 -12.89 -12.24
CA GLN A 243 -16.37 -13.51 -13.34
C GLN A 243 -15.51 -13.81 -14.57
N ASN A 244 -14.62 -12.88 -14.96
CA ASN A 244 -13.89 -13.00 -16.21
C ASN A 244 -12.65 -13.89 -16.11
N PHE A 245 -12.03 -13.97 -14.93
CA PHE A 245 -10.75 -14.66 -14.79
C PHE A 245 -10.79 -15.84 -13.80
N ALA A 246 -11.83 -16.01 -12.96
CA ALA A 246 -11.82 -17.10 -11.98
C ALA A 246 -11.69 -18.49 -12.60
N PRO A 247 -12.42 -18.89 -13.67
CA PRO A 247 -12.28 -20.23 -14.23
C PRO A 247 -10.87 -20.48 -14.77
N SER A 248 -10.31 -19.50 -15.48
CA SER A 248 -8.95 -19.54 -16.02
C SER A 248 -7.88 -19.57 -14.92
N VAL A 249 -8.05 -18.78 -13.86
CA VAL A 249 -7.14 -18.74 -12.71
C VAL A 249 -7.24 -20.03 -11.89
N LEU A 250 -8.43 -20.54 -11.64
CA LEU A 250 -8.65 -21.80 -10.92
C LEU A 250 -8.06 -22.99 -11.67
N ASN A 251 -8.19 -23.02 -12.99
CA ASN A 251 -7.56 -24.03 -13.83
C ASN A 251 -6.03 -23.87 -13.87
N HIS A 252 -5.51 -22.67 -14.14
CA HIS A 252 -4.08 -22.45 -14.34
C HIS A 252 -3.25 -22.50 -13.04
N VAL A 253 -3.80 -21.98 -11.93
CA VAL A 253 -3.09 -21.88 -10.64
C VAL A 253 -3.32 -23.12 -9.77
N TYR A 254 -4.53 -23.68 -9.77
CA TYR A 254 -4.91 -24.77 -8.87
C TYR A 254 -5.10 -26.11 -9.60
N GLY A 255 -4.88 -26.17 -10.93
CA GLY A 255 -4.99 -27.39 -11.71
C GLY A 255 -6.41 -27.97 -11.79
N LEU A 256 -7.44 -27.19 -11.42
CA LEU A 256 -8.82 -27.65 -11.42
C LEU A 256 -9.29 -27.91 -12.86
N PRO A 257 -10.04 -29.00 -13.12
CA PRO A 257 -10.70 -29.19 -14.40
C PRO A 257 -11.55 -27.96 -14.74
N LEU A 258 -11.53 -27.50 -16.01
CA LEU A 258 -12.23 -26.29 -16.44
C LEU A 258 -13.73 -26.32 -16.12
N THR A 259 -14.35 -27.51 -16.20
CA THR A 259 -15.74 -27.73 -15.81
C THR A 259 -15.95 -27.52 -14.31
N ALA A 260 -15.09 -28.05 -13.44
CA ALA A 260 -15.16 -27.83 -11.99
C ALA A 260 -14.92 -26.36 -11.62
N ALA A 261 -13.97 -25.70 -12.29
CA ALA A 261 -13.69 -24.27 -12.11
C ALA A 261 -14.88 -23.38 -12.54
N ALA A 262 -15.50 -23.70 -13.68
CA ALA A 262 -16.71 -23.04 -14.15
C ALA A 262 -17.90 -23.28 -13.20
N SER A 263 -18.10 -24.52 -12.73
CA SER A 263 -19.14 -24.86 -11.75
C SER A 263 -18.98 -24.10 -10.43
N ALA A 264 -17.75 -23.90 -9.94
CA ALA A 264 -17.50 -23.12 -8.72
C ALA A 264 -17.92 -21.65 -8.88
N LEU A 265 -17.61 -21.03 -10.02
CA LEU A 265 -18.07 -19.68 -10.33
C LEU A 265 -19.61 -19.62 -10.45
N THR A 266 -20.22 -20.61 -11.08
CA THR A 266 -21.68 -20.73 -11.19
C THR A 266 -22.35 -20.82 -9.82
N VAL A 267 -21.83 -21.64 -8.90
CA VAL A 267 -22.36 -21.75 -7.53
C VAL A 267 -22.30 -20.40 -6.80
N TYR A 268 -21.19 -19.66 -6.96
CA TYR A 268 -21.07 -18.32 -6.40
C TYR A 268 -22.13 -17.35 -6.95
N LEU A 269 -22.33 -17.34 -8.27
CA LEU A 269 -23.27 -16.45 -8.94
C LEU A 269 -24.74 -16.79 -8.64
N LEU A 270 -25.08 -18.09 -8.59
CA LEU A 270 -26.41 -18.56 -8.17
C LEU A 270 -26.68 -18.27 -6.69
N GLY A 271 -25.65 -18.36 -5.83
CA GLY A 271 -25.74 -17.90 -4.44
C GLY A 271 -26.04 -16.41 -4.34
N GLY A 272 -25.44 -15.59 -5.22
CA GLY A 272 -25.80 -14.18 -5.40
C GLY A 272 -27.26 -13.98 -5.80
N ALA A 273 -27.77 -14.76 -6.74
CA ALA A 273 -29.18 -14.73 -7.17
C ALA A 273 -30.15 -15.03 -6.00
N ALA A 274 -29.85 -16.06 -5.21
CA ALA A 274 -30.63 -16.41 -4.02
C ALA A 274 -30.59 -15.29 -2.98
N GLY A 275 -29.43 -14.65 -2.80
CA GLY A 275 -29.25 -13.48 -1.94
C GLY A 275 -30.09 -12.27 -2.38
N ILE A 276 -30.16 -12.01 -3.70
CA ILE A 276 -30.98 -10.91 -4.26
C ILE A 276 -32.47 -11.19 -4.09
N ALA A 277 -32.91 -12.43 -4.33
CA ALA A 277 -34.30 -12.83 -4.10
C ALA A 277 -34.69 -12.63 -2.63
N ALA A 278 -33.88 -13.15 -1.70
CA ALA A 278 -34.10 -12.98 -0.26
C ALA A 278 -34.02 -11.50 0.18
N GLY A 279 -33.08 -10.73 -0.38
CA GLY A 279 -32.92 -9.31 -0.13
C GLY A 279 -34.14 -8.48 -0.58
N GLY A 280 -34.78 -8.85 -1.69
CA GLY A 280 -36.02 -8.21 -2.15
C GLY A 280 -37.17 -8.35 -1.15
N PHE A 281 -37.37 -9.55 -0.59
CA PHE A 281 -38.36 -9.78 0.46
C PHE A 281 -38.01 -9.07 1.78
N LEU A 282 -36.72 -8.99 2.11
CA LEU A 282 -36.24 -8.34 3.33
C LEU A 282 -36.39 -6.80 3.24
N ALA A 283 -36.07 -6.21 2.08
CA ALA A 283 -36.21 -4.77 1.83
C ALA A 283 -37.67 -4.30 1.80
N ALA A 284 -38.62 -5.19 1.49
CA ALA A 284 -40.05 -4.92 1.54
C ALA A 284 -40.62 -4.94 2.98
N ARG A 285 -39.93 -5.58 3.94
CA ARG A 285 -40.41 -5.76 5.33
C ARG A 285 -39.84 -4.75 6.32
N TYR A 286 -38.73 -4.07 6.01
CA TYR A 286 -38.03 -3.19 6.93
C TYR A 286 -37.73 -1.83 6.30
N GLU A 287 -37.96 -0.74 7.04
CA GLU A 287 -37.74 0.64 6.57
C GLU A 287 -36.31 1.15 6.78
N ALA A 288 -35.51 0.46 7.60
CA ALA A 288 -34.13 0.83 7.89
C ALA A 288 -33.14 0.07 7.00
N HIS A 289 -33.19 0.30 5.68
CA HIS A 289 -32.40 -0.43 4.67
C HIS A 289 -30.89 -0.39 4.94
N GLU A 290 -30.38 0.72 5.47
CA GLU A 290 -28.96 0.90 5.81
C GLU A 290 -28.46 -0.02 6.94
N ARG A 291 -29.30 -0.31 7.94
CA ARG A 291 -28.96 -1.27 9.01
C ARG A 291 -28.96 -2.71 8.50
N VAL A 292 -29.92 -3.04 7.64
CA VAL A 292 -29.99 -4.35 6.98
C VAL A 292 -28.75 -4.59 6.13
N VAL A 293 -28.34 -3.62 5.32
CA VAL A 293 -27.12 -3.69 4.51
C VAL A 293 -25.88 -3.84 5.38
N ALA A 294 -25.75 -3.04 6.46
CA ALA A 294 -24.61 -3.14 7.37
C ALA A 294 -24.48 -4.52 8.03
N VAL A 295 -25.60 -5.09 8.50
CA VAL A 295 -25.62 -6.43 9.10
C VAL A 295 -25.25 -7.50 8.08
N LEU A 296 -25.81 -7.45 6.86
CA LEU A 296 -25.50 -8.42 5.80
C LEU A 296 -24.02 -8.36 5.36
N LEU A 297 -23.43 -7.17 5.30
CA LEU A 297 -21.99 -6.99 5.01
C LEU A 297 -21.09 -7.49 6.15
N VAL A 298 -21.54 -7.39 7.40
CA VAL A 298 -20.83 -7.97 8.56
C VAL A 298 -20.96 -9.49 8.59
N MET A 299 -22.14 -10.03 8.25
CA MET A 299 -22.40 -11.48 8.20
C MET A 299 -21.67 -12.19 7.04
N SER A 300 -21.53 -11.55 5.88
CA SER A 300 -20.75 -12.12 4.77
C SER A 300 -19.27 -12.28 5.13
N ARG A 301 -18.75 -11.41 6.01
CA ARG A 301 -17.38 -11.49 6.55
C ARG A 301 -17.19 -12.62 7.56
N SER A 302 -18.21 -12.95 8.35
CA SER A 302 -18.12 -13.99 9.39
C SER A 302 -18.34 -15.41 8.88
N ARG A 303 -18.99 -15.60 7.71
CA ARG A 303 -19.17 -16.93 7.09
C ARG A 303 -17.98 -17.43 6.24
N LEU A 304 -16.95 -16.60 6.05
CA LEU A 304 -15.67 -16.98 5.43
C LEU A 304 -14.66 -17.56 6.45
N LEU A 305 -15.05 -17.70 7.72
CA LEU A 305 -14.36 -18.45 8.78
C LEU A 305 -15.35 -19.48 9.35
N PRO A 306 -14.88 -20.66 9.78
CA PRO A 306 -14.53 -21.87 9.03
C PRO A 306 -15.74 -22.80 8.78
N GLY A 307 -15.82 -23.42 7.60
CA GLY A 307 -16.83 -24.45 7.29
C GLY A 307 -16.53 -25.32 6.05
N ALA A 308 -15.61 -24.89 5.18
CA ALA A 308 -15.18 -25.65 4.01
C ALA A 308 -14.08 -26.70 4.31
N GLY A 309 -13.94 -27.15 5.56
CA GLY A 309 -13.03 -28.24 5.94
C GLY A 309 -13.63 -29.64 5.78
N GLY A 310 -14.91 -29.78 5.39
CA GLY A 310 -15.64 -31.05 5.47
C GLY A 310 -15.97 -31.77 4.16
N ALA A 311 -16.03 -31.08 3.01
CA ALA A 311 -16.74 -31.65 1.84
C ALA A 311 -15.90 -31.92 0.58
N LEU A 312 -14.59 -31.62 0.57
CA LEU A 312 -13.70 -31.96 -0.55
C LEU A 312 -12.53 -32.80 -0.05
N ARG A 313 -12.85 -33.97 0.52
CA ARG A 313 -11.92 -35.10 0.55
C ARG A 313 -11.96 -35.75 -0.83
N PRO A 314 -10.84 -35.85 -1.57
CA PRO A 314 -10.83 -36.68 -2.76
C PRO A 314 -11.11 -38.13 -2.34
N ALA A 315 -12.09 -38.75 -3.00
CA ALA A 315 -12.49 -40.13 -2.76
C ALA A 315 -11.25 -41.04 -2.79
N ARG A 316 -10.98 -41.71 -1.67
CA ARG A 316 -10.04 -42.81 -1.58
C ARG A 316 -10.56 -43.91 -2.50
N ARG A 317 -9.95 -44.06 -3.68
CA ARG A 317 -10.09 -45.28 -4.50
C ARG A 317 -9.31 -46.39 -3.82
N THR A 318 -10.02 -47.31 -3.16
CA THR A 318 -9.49 -48.59 -2.72
C THR A 318 -9.44 -49.56 -3.89
N GLY A 319 -8.23 -50.06 -4.19
CA GLY A 319 -7.94 -51.40 -4.71
C GLY A 319 -8.34 -51.74 -6.15
N ALA A 320 -7.34 -51.83 -7.03
CA ALA A 320 -6.92 -53.05 -7.74
C ALA A 320 -6.08 -52.68 -8.98
N GLY A 321 -5.04 -53.47 -9.27
CA GLY A 321 -4.37 -53.45 -10.59
C GLY A 321 -2.95 -52.89 -10.59
N ARG A 322 -2.03 -53.74 -10.16
CA ARG A 322 -0.58 -53.70 -10.32
C ARG A 322 -0.18 -53.38 -11.78
N GLU A 323 0.63 -52.34 -12.00
CA GLU A 323 1.67 -52.35 -13.05
C GLU A 323 2.72 -51.27 -12.81
N ARG A 324 3.99 -51.66 -12.98
CA ARG A 324 5.18 -50.90 -12.62
C ARG A 324 5.52 -49.94 -13.75
N GLY A 325 5.50 -48.64 -13.47
CA GLY A 325 6.10 -47.61 -14.32
C GLY A 325 6.90 -46.65 -13.45
N ALA A 326 8.23 -46.79 -13.46
CA ALA A 326 9.13 -45.89 -12.76
C ALA A 326 9.15 -44.52 -13.45
N GLY A 327 8.59 -43.52 -12.76
CA GLY A 327 8.79 -42.10 -13.04
C GLY A 327 9.08 -41.38 -11.73
N PRO A 328 9.96 -40.36 -11.71
CA PRO A 328 10.42 -39.76 -10.46
C PRO A 328 9.25 -39.01 -9.80
N LEU A 329 8.79 -39.52 -8.66
CA LEU A 329 7.95 -38.78 -7.72
C LEU A 329 8.77 -37.59 -7.20
N THR A 330 8.51 -36.41 -7.75
CA THR A 330 8.87 -35.14 -7.12
C THR A 330 8.25 -35.12 -5.73
N ALA A 331 9.08 -35.16 -4.70
CA ALA A 331 8.65 -35.01 -3.32
C ALA A 331 7.85 -33.70 -3.19
N MET A 332 6.56 -33.78 -2.86
CA MET A 332 5.79 -32.61 -2.44
C MET A 332 6.46 -32.05 -1.18
N GLY A 333 7.04 -30.85 -1.25
CA GLY A 333 7.68 -30.26 -0.08
C GLY A 333 6.65 -29.97 1.01
N SER A 334 6.97 -30.34 2.24
CA SER A 334 6.14 -30.04 3.40
C SER A 334 6.00 -28.52 3.58
N LEU A 335 4.77 -28.01 3.67
CA LEU A 335 4.50 -26.64 4.11
C LEU A 335 5.08 -26.42 5.50
N ARG A 336 5.92 -25.39 5.66
CA ARG A 336 6.53 -24.99 6.93
C ARG A 336 6.17 -23.55 7.27
N THR A 337 5.69 -23.32 8.48
CA THR A 337 5.41 -21.97 8.99
C THR A 337 6.60 -21.46 9.79
N PHE A 338 7.07 -20.26 9.46
CA PHE A 338 8.15 -19.56 10.16
C PHE A 338 7.61 -18.33 10.88
N ARG A 339 8.06 -18.11 12.11
CA ARG A 339 7.81 -16.89 12.87
C ARG A 339 8.93 -15.89 12.62
N THR A 340 8.55 -14.65 12.30
CA THR A 340 9.51 -13.58 12.02
C THR A 340 8.89 -12.21 12.29
N MET A 341 9.61 -11.13 12.01
CA MET A 341 9.18 -9.75 12.20
C MET A 341 9.00 -9.05 10.86
N CYS A 342 8.06 -8.11 10.81
CA CYS A 342 7.78 -7.30 9.63
C CYS A 342 9.01 -6.48 9.23
N PRO A 343 9.48 -6.58 7.97
CA PRO A 343 10.65 -5.84 7.51
C PRO A 343 10.36 -4.37 7.19
N MET A 344 9.12 -3.92 7.39
CA MET A 344 8.72 -2.55 7.08
C MET A 344 9.18 -1.60 8.19
N ASN A 345 9.92 -0.56 7.81
CA ASN A 345 10.40 0.47 8.73
C ASN A 345 9.27 1.34 9.27
N CYS A 346 8.69 0.95 10.40
CA CYS A 346 7.58 1.64 11.07
C CYS A 346 7.83 1.87 12.57
N HIS A 347 9.10 2.04 12.98
CA HIS A 347 9.48 2.17 14.39
C HIS A 347 8.58 3.14 15.17
N PRO A 348 8.14 2.79 16.38
CA PRO A 348 8.46 1.58 17.18
C PRO A 348 7.63 0.34 16.83
N THR A 349 6.84 0.35 15.75
CA THR A 349 6.02 -0.80 15.34
C THR A 349 6.91 -1.92 14.81
N LEU A 350 6.95 -3.04 15.54
CA LEU A 350 7.65 -4.26 15.16
C LEU A 350 6.62 -5.40 15.07
N CYS A 351 5.76 -5.38 14.05
CA CYS A 351 4.72 -6.40 13.90
C CYS A 351 5.33 -7.79 13.73
N GLY A 352 4.86 -8.76 14.51
CA GLY A 352 5.15 -10.17 14.28
C GLY A 352 4.41 -10.71 13.06
N MET A 353 5.05 -11.64 12.34
CA MET A 353 4.51 -12.28 11.16
C MET A 353 4.73 -13.79 11.21
N LEU A 354 3.75 -14.51 10.65
CA LEU A 354 3.85 -15.92 10.32
C LEU A 354 3.94 -16.04 8.79
N VAL A 355 4.95 -16.75 8.32
CA VAL A 355 5.28 -16.91 6.91
C VAL A 355 5.25 -18.38 6.56
N ASP A 356 4.31 -18.77 5.70
CA ASP A 356 4.15 -20.14 5.24
C ASP A 356 5.00 -20.35 3.98
N VAL A 357 5.90 -21.32 4.03
CA VAL A 357 6.88 -21.63 2.97
C VAL A 357 6.72 -23.08 2.54
N GLU A 358 6.61 -23.29 1.24
CA GLU A 358 6.53 -24.62 0.61
C GLU A 358 7.46 -24.61 -0.61
N ASP A 359 8.29 -25.65 -0.73
CA ASP A 359 9.32 -25.76 -1.78
C ASP A 359 10.24 -24.53 -1.89
N GLY A 360 10.55 -23.91 -0.74
CA GLY A 360 11.38 -22.70 -0.67
C GLY A 360 10.70 -21.41 -1.14
N ASN A 361 9.40 -21.47 -1.48
CA ASN A 361 8.61 -20.32 -1.93
C ASN A 361 7.65 -19.86 -0.83
N VAL A 362 7.57 -18.53 -0.64
CA VAL A 362 6.60 -17.93 0.29
C VAL A 362 5.20 -18.05 -0.31
N LYS A 363 4.31 -18.80 0.34
CA LYS A 363 2.92 -18.99 -0.08
C LYS A 363 1.99 -17.97 0.59
N ALA A 364 2.17 -17.74 1.89
CA ALA A 364 1.34 -16.82 2.66
C ALA A 364 2.15 -16.03 3.69
N VAL A 365 1.66 -14.82 3.99
CA VAL A 365 2.17 -13.95 5.07
C VAL A 365 0.96 -13.45 5.83
N ARG A 366 0.95 -13.68 7.15
CA ARG A 366 -0.11 -13.22 8.06
C ARG A 366 0.49 -12.66 9.33
N GLY A 367 -0.28 -11.85 10.07
CA GLY A 367 0.16 -11.36 11.38
C GLY A 367 0.25 -12.49 12.39
N ASP A 368 1.25 -12.41 13.27
CA ASP A 368 1.45 -13.37 14.35
C ASP A 368 0.56 -13.03 15.56
N PRO A 369 -0.44 -13.88 15.91
CA PRO A 369 -1.34 -13.63 17.02
C PRO A 369 -0.64 -13.61 18.38
N ASP A 370 0.45 -14.37 18.55
CA ASP A 370 1.15 -14.43 19.86
C ASP A 370 2.25 -13.37 19.98
N ASN A 371 2.47 -12.55 18.95
CA ASN A 371 3.36 -11.40 19.09
C ASN A 371 2.76 -10.42 20.11
N PRO A 372 3.47 -10.09 21.20
CA PRO A 372 2.91 -9.36 22.34
C PRO A 372 2.48 -7.93 21.98
N ASP A 373 3.15 -7.36 20.98
CA ASP A 373 2.89 -6.00 20.49
C ASP A 373 1.73 -6.00 19.48
N SER A 374 1.94 -6.63 18.31
CA SER A 374 0.96 -6.55 17.22
C SER A 374 -0.29 -7.40 17.43
N ARG A 375 -0.22 -8.49 18.19
CA ARG A 375 -1.34 -9.42 18.47
C ARG A 375 -2.14 -9.75 17.20
N GLY A 376 -1.45 -10.23 16.17
CA GLY A 376 -2.03 -10.60 14.87
C GLY A 376 -2.22 -9.44 13.88
N PHE A 377 -2.02 -8.18 14.29
CA PHE A 377 -2.12 -7.05 13.37
C PHE A 377 -0.95 -7.03 12.38
N LEU A 378 -1.28 -6.98 11.08
CA LEU A 378 -0.31 -6.75 10.02
C LEU A 378 -0.92 -5.83 8.96
N CYS A 379 -0.33 -4.64 8.78
CA CYS A 379 -0.82 -3.67 7.79
C CYS A 379 -0.52 -4.14 6.35
N ILE A 380 -1.10 -3.44 5.37
CA ILE A 380 -0.95 -3.77 3.94
C ILE A 380 0.51 -3.86 3.49
N ARG A 381 1.40 -3.02 4.03
CA ARG A 381 2.84 -3.05 3.72
C ARG A 381 3.51 -4.35 4.20
N GLY A 382 3.11 -4.84 5.36
CA GLY A 382 3.61 -6.11 5.90
C GLY A 382 3.09 -7.31 5.11
N GLN A 383 1.81 -7.30 4.74
CA GLN A 383 1.21 -8.34 3.90
C GLN A 383 1.85 -8.39 2.50
N ALA A 384 2.17 -7.22 1.93
CA ALA A 384 2.85 -7.08 0.64
C ALA A 384 4.34 -7.47 0.68
N ALA A 385 4.93 -7.75 1.84
CA ALA A 385 6.36 -8.08 1.94
C ALA A 385 6.74 -9.33 1.10
N ARG A 386 5.80 -10.24 0.85
CA ARG A 386 6.01 -11.40 -0.04
C ARG A 386 6.37 -11.00 -1.48
N GLU A 387 5.87 -9.87 -1.96
CA GLU A 387 6.10 -9.36 -3.32
C GLU A 387 7.56 -8.94 -3.54
N ILE A 388 8.28 -8.64 -2.46
CA ILE A 388 9.71 -8.32 -2.51
C ILE A 388 10.53 -9.62 -2.68
N ILE A 389 10.13 -10.69 -1.98
CA ILE A 389 10.86 -11.96 -1.97
C ILE A 389 10.63 -12.74 -3.27
N GLY A 390 9.40 -12.77 -3.79
CA GLY A 390 9.06 -13.45 -5.03
C GLY A 390 9.38 -12.66 -6.31
N ASN A 391 9.98 -11.46 -6.19
CA ASN A 391 10.12 -10.57 -7.33
C ASN A 391 11.14 -11.10 -8.37
N PRO A 392 10.77 -11.33 -9.64
CA PRO A 392 11.73 -11.75 -10.67
C PRO A 392 12.76 -10.67 -11.00
N LYS A 393 12.49 -9.39 -10.66
CA LYS A 393 13.44 -8.28 -10.80
C LYS A 393 14.40 -8.15 -9.62
N ARG A 394 14.31 -9.03 -8.61
CA ARG A 394 15.28 -9.07 -7.51
C ARG A 394 16.64 -9.37 -8.11
N ILE A 395 17.64 -8.59 -7.74
CA ILE A 395 19.00 -8.93 -8.12
C ILE A 395 19.34 -10.20 -7.32
N VAL A 396 20.03 -11.18 -7.86
CA VAL A 396 20.43 -12.39 -7.08
C VAL A 396 21.89 -12.81 -7.30
N HIS A 397 22.60 -12.10 -8.18
CA HIS A 397 24.04 -12.30 -8.46
C HIS A 397 24.79 -10.98 -8.40
N PRO A 398 26.03 -10.94 -7.89
CA PRO A 398 26.85 -9.74 -7.93
C PRO A 398 26.98 -9.23 -9.36
N LEU A 399 26.94 -7.92 -9.52
CA LEU A 399 27.02 -7.24 -10.80
C LEU A 399 28.16 -6.22 -10.76
N ARG A 400 28.93 -6.13 -11.85
CA ARG A 400 29.99 -5.15 -12.06
C ARG A 400 29.77 -4.46 -13.40
N ARG A 401 30.19 -3.20 -13.54
CA ARG A 401 30.30 -2.49 -14.83
C ARG A 401 31.68 -1.88 -14.92
N ALA A 402 32.34 -1.93 -16.07
CA ALA A 402 33.71 -1.42 -16.23
C ALA A 402 33.82 0.10 -16.37
N ALA A 403 32.71 0.74 -16.76
CA ALA A 403 32.59 2.18 -16.88
C ALA A 403 31.17 2.59 -16.47
N ARG A 404 30.99 3.88 -16.21
CA ARG A 404 29.73 4.46 -15.78
C ARG A 404 28.57 4.22 -16.76
N SER A 405 28.82 4.47 -18.06
CA SER A 405 27.88 4.25 -19.16
C SER A 405 27.84 2.79 -19.61
N GLY A 406 28.68 1.93 -19.04
CA GLY A 406 28.77 0.52 -19.38
C GLY A 406 27.56 -0.27 -18.88
N SER A 407 27.30 -1.38 -19.55
CA SER A 407 26.30 -2.36 -19.11
C SER A 407 26.75 -3.07 -17.83
N TRP A 408 25.78 -3.48 -17.03
CA TRP A 408 26.03 -4.36 -15.89
C TRP A 408 26.31 -5.78 -16.38
N GLN A 409 27.35 -6.38 -15.83
CA GLN A 409 27.80 -7.75 -16.09
C GLN A 409 27.82 -8.52 -14.78
N ARG A 410 27.51 -9.82 -14.81
CA ARG A 410 27.59 -10.67 -13.61
C ARG A 410 29.06 -10.91 -13.22
N THR A 411 29.30 -11.03 -11.91
CA THR A 411 30.61 -11.37 -11.33
C THR A 411 30.44 -12.30 -10.13
N THR A 412 31.52 -12.86 -9.60
CA THR A 412 31.52 -13.71 -8.42
C THR A 412 31.47 -12.87 -7.13
N TRP A 413 31.19 -13.50 -5.99
CA TRP A 413 31.21 -12.79 -4.71
C TRP A 413 32.64 -12.45 -4.29
N GLU A 414 33.57 -13.36 -4.54
CA GLU A 414 35.01 -13.25 -4.29
C GLU A 414 35.57 -12.05 -5.06
N ASP A 415 35.40 -12.02 -6.39
CA ASP A 415 35.87 -10.91 -7.23
C ASP A 415 35.26 -9.58 -6.79
N ALA A 416 33.97 -9.59 -6.44
CA ALA A 416 33.27 -8.39 -6.02
C ALA A 416 33.83 -7.82 -4.72
N LEU A 417 34.00 -8.67 -3.70
CA LEU A 417 34.51 -8.27 -2.40
C LEU A 417 35.98 -7.87 -2.46
N ASP A 418 36.80 -8.61 -3.21
CA ASP A 418 38.23 -8.29 -3.40
C ASP A 418 38.42 -6.97 -4.13
N THR A 419 37.60 -6.71 -5.16
CA THR A 419 37.63 -5.42 -5.87
C THR A 419 37.27 -4.27 -4.93
N ILE A 420 36.22 -4.41 -4.11
CA ILE A 420 35.83 -3.39 -3.13
C ILE A 420 36.94 -3.14 -2.12
N ALA A 421 37.52 -4.21 -1.58
CA ALA A 421 38.58 -4.13 -0.58
C ALA A 421 39.86 -3.49 -1.16
N ALA A 422 40.26 -3.87 -2.37
CA ALA A 422 41.40 -3.29 -3.06
C ALA A 422 41.21 -1.78 -3.32
N ARG A 423 40.02 -1.37 -3.79
CA ARG A 423 39.69 0.06 -4.01
C ARG A 423 39.68 0.86 -2.72
N ALA A 424 39.07 0.31 -1.66
CA ALA A 424 39.04 0.95 -0.35
C ALA A 424 40.46 1.16 0.21
N ARG A 425 41.34 0.15 0.10
CA ARG A 425 42.75 0.25 0.51
C ARG A 425 43.52 1.30 -0.29
N ALA A 426 43.35 1.31 -1.61
CA ALA A 426 44.06 2.23 -2.50
C ALA A 426 43.76 3.71 -2.22
N VAL A 427 42.54 4.06 -1.80
CA VAL A 427 42.18 5.45 -1.49
C VAL A 427 42.48 5.87 -0.05
N GLY A 428 42.82 4.93 0.83
CA GLY A 428 42.97 5.15 2.26
C GLY A 428 41.64 5.29 3.00
N SER A 429 41.59 4.84 4.26
CA SER A 429 40.36 4.76 5.05
C SER A 429 39.63 6.09 5.21
N ALA A 430 40.35 7.20 5.40
CA ALA A 430 39.76 8.54 5.54
C ALA A 430 38.93 9.00 4.32
N ALA A 431 39.24 8.48 3.13
CA ALA A 431 38.52 8.76 1.89
C ALA A 431 37.38 7.75 1.59
N VAL A 432 37.14 6.79 2.49
CA VAL A 432 36.03 5.85 2.41
C VAL A 432 34.89 6.34 3.30
N GLY A 433 33.65 6.26 2.82
CA GLY A 433 32.47 6.54 3.64
C GLY A 433 31.42 5.46 3.52
N THR A 434 30.68 5.25 4.61
CA THR A 434 29.56 4.31 4.64
C THR A 434 28.26 5.04 4.91
N TRP A 435 27.25 4.79 4.08
CA TRP A 435 25.89 5.28 4.27
C TRP A 435 24.92 4.10 4.25
N SER A 436 24.13 3.96 5.31
CA SER A 436 23.12 2.89 5.43
C SER A 436 21.72 3.46 5.33
N GLY A 437 20.75 2.61 4.96
CA GLY A 437 19.34 2.97 4.91
C GLY A 437 18.46 1.80 5.35
N HIS A 438 17.15 1.98 5.23
CA HIS A 438 16.16 1.07 5.82
C HIS A 438 16.31 -0.39 5.38
N GLY A 439 16.70 -0.64 4.13
CA GLY A 439 16.88 -2.00 3.63
C GLY A 439 17.98 -2.77 4.37
N PHE A 440 18.92 -2.08 4.99
CA PHE A 440 20.02 -2.71 5.73
C PHE A 440 19.56 -3.26 7.09
N PHE A 441 18.56 -2.63 7.70
CA PHE A 441 18.01 -3.00 9.01
C PHE A 441 16.74 -3.87 8.90
N ALA A 442 16.27 -4.15 7.68
CA ALA A 442 14.96 -4.74 7.44
C ALA A 442 14.79 -6.14 8.07
N ASN A 443 15.88 -6.88 8.26
CA ASN A 443 15.84 -8.26 8.73
C ASN A 443 16.20 -8.43 10.21
N ASP A 444 16.60 -7.35 10.88
CA ASP A 444 17.06 -7.38 12.26
C ASP A 444 16.69 -6.11 13.03
N TYR A 445 15.69 -5.37 12.55
CA TYR A 445 15.35 -4.03 13.04
C TYR A 445 15.19 -3.95 14.56
N GLY A 446 14.64 -5.01 15.17
CA GLY A 446 14.48 -5.12 16.63
C GLY A 446 15.79 -5.26 17.41
N THR A 447 16.83 -5.85 16.83
CA THR A 447 18.14 -6.07 17.48
C THR A 447 19.22 -5.10 17.02
N ARG A 448 19.06 -4.51 15.81
CA ARG A 448 20.00 -3.60 15.16
C ARG A 448 21.43 -4.16 14.99
N ILE A 449 21.59 -5.48 14.94
CA ILE A 449 22.90 -6.14 14.83
C ILE A 449 23.69 -5.64 13.61
N SER A 450 23.04 -5.49 12.46
CA SER A 450 23.65 -5.01 11.22
C SER A 450 24.20 -3.60 11.38
N SER A 451 23.47 -2.71 12.07
CA SER A 451 23.96 -1.36 12.42
C SER A 451 25.24 -1.41 13.25
N GLU A 452 25.25 -2.30 14.25
CA GLU A 452 26.39 -2.47 15.15
C GLU A 452 27.61 -3.06 14.42
N LEU A 453 27.40 -4.03 13.52
CA LEU A 453 28.45 -4.60 12.69
C LEU A 453 29.02 -3.58 11.71
N LEU A 454 28.16 -2.77 11.07
CA LEU A 454 28.63 -1.68 10.20
C LEU A 454 29.44 -0.65 10.99
N ARG A 455 28.96 -0.26 12.19
CA ARG A 455 29.68 0.66 13.07
C ARG A 455 31.02 0.06 13.52
N ARG A 456 31.06 -1.23 13.86
CA ARG A 456 32.28 -1.96 14.21
C ARG A 456 33.28 -1.97 13.05
N PHE A 457 32.85 -2.38 11.86
CA PHE A 457 33.68 -2.34 10.65
C PHE A 457 34.26 -0.94 10.44
N ALA A 458 33.41 0.06 10.53
CA ALA A 458 33.79 1.42 10.22
C ALA A 458 34.71 2.03 11.30
N ASN A 459 34.62 1.59 12.56
CA ASN A 459 35.57 1.93 13.63
C ASN A 459 36.93 1.24 13.42
N LEU A 460 36.93 -0.08 13.18
CA LEU A 460 38.16 -0.87 13.00
C LEU A 460 38.93 -0.46 11.74
N TYR A 461 38.22 -0.19 10.65
CA TYR A 461 38.84 0.26 9.41
C TYR A 461 39.22 1.75 9.43
N GLY A 462 38.59 2.55 10.30
CA GLY A 462 38.85 3.98 10.43
C GLY A 462 38.28 4.86 9.31
N CYS A 463 37.23 4.41 8.61
CA CYS A 463 36.59 5.19 7.55
C CYS A 463 35.58 6.24 8.06
N GLN A 464 34.78 6.89 7.21
CA GLN A 464 33.64 7.72 7.63
C GLN A 464 32.40 6.81 7.84
N TRP A 465 31.54 7.12 8.83
CA TRP A 465 30.27 6.44 9.06
C TRP A 465 29.24 7.47 9.46
N TRP A 466 28.11 7.46 8.76
CA TRP A 466 27.04 8.40 8.93
C TRP A 466 25.75 7.67 9.28
N SER A 467 25.07 8.18 10.30
CA SER A 467 23.76 7.66 10.70
C SER A 467 22.67 8.25 9.83
N PRO A 468 21.83 7.43 9.16
CA PRO A 468 20.70 7.90 8.38
C PRO A 468 19.60 8.55 9.24
N THR A 469 19.64 8.38 10.57
CA THR A 469 18.69 9.02 11.47
C THR A 469 18.69 10.54 11.34
N MET A 470 19.80 11.15 10.90
CA MET A 470 19.92 12.60 10.69
C MET A 470 18.95 13.17 9.66
N ILE A 471 18.48 12.36 8.70
CA ILE A 471 17.46 12.77 7.72
C ILE A 471 16.06 12.85 8.37
N CYS A 472 15.85 12.05 9.42
CA CYS A 472 14.56 11.84 10.03
C CYS A 472 14.48 12.54 11.38
N TRP A 473 14.91 11.88 12.44
CA TRP A 473 14.66 12.29 13.83
C TRP A 473 15.92 12.57 14.64
N GLY A 474 17.11 12.45 14.04
CA GLY A 474 18.39 12.59 14.74
C GLY A 474 18.55 13.94 15.45
N LEU A 475 18.17 15.04 14.80
CA LEU A 475 18.17 16.37 15.41
C LEU A 475 17.09 16.50 16.50
N GLY A 476 15.93 15.87 16.31
CA GLY A 476 14.89 15.81 17.34
C GLY A 476 15.36 15.13 18.61
N ALA A 477 15.95 13.94 18.48
CA ALA A 477 16.51 13.22 19.62
C ALA A 477 17.70 13.93 20.27
N PHE A 478 18.48 14.70 19.50
CA PHE A 478 19.47 15.59 20.09
C PHE A 478 18.79 16.64 20.99
N GLY A 479 17.74 17.30 20.50
CA GLY A 479 16.94 18.25 21.29
C GLY A 479 16.33 17.64 22.56
N LEU A 480 15.72 16.45 22.47
CA LEU A 480 15.21 15.69 23.62
C LEU A 480 16.32 15.29 24.61
N GLY A 481 17.48 14.91 24.08
CA GLY A 481 18.63 14.51 24.90
C GLY A 481 19.17 15.64 25.75
N LEU A 482 19.08 16.89 25.27
CA LEU A 482 19.51 18.08 26.02
C LEU A 482 18.62 18.39 27.23
N THR A 483 17.38 17.89 27.27
CA THR A 483 16.44 18.11 28.39
C THR A 483 16.40 16.94 29.37
N GLY A 484 17.14 15.85 29.10
CA GLY A 484 17.13 14.65 29.93
C GLY A 484 15.99 13.68 29.62
N VAL A 485 15.16 13.96 28.61
CA VAL A 485 14.08 13.05 28.17
C VAL A 485 14.64 11.94 27.27
N LEU A 486 15.30 10.98 27.93
CA LEU A 486 16.06 9.90 27.28
C LEU A 486 15.24 8.62 27.06
N ARG A 487 14.06 8.52 27.66
CA ARG A 487 13.14 7.39 27.50
C ARG A 487 11.75 7.90 27.15
N VAL A 488 11.01 7.07 26.43
CA VAL A 488 9.64 7.33 26.01
C VAL A 488 8.72 6.25 26.59
N ASN A 489 7.49 6.65 26.86
CA ASN A 489 6.41 5.76 27.20
C ASN A 489 5.98 4.95 25.97
N THR A 490 5.41 3.77 26.19
CA THR A 490 5.03 2.86 25.11
C THR A 490 3.67 3.24 24.51
N LYS A 491 3.33 2.69 23.33
CA LYS A 491 1.98 2.87 22.76
C LYS A 491 0.93 2.09 23.56
N GLU A 492 1.34 1.00 24.21
CA GLU A 492 0.52 0.21 25.12
C GLU A 492 0.11 1.07 26.31
N ASP A 493 1.08 1.73 26.93
CA ASP A 493 0.87 2.67 28.05
C ASP A 493 -0.02 3.85 27.64
N MET A 494 0.28 4.49 26.49
CA MET A 494 -0.59 5.51 25.89
C MET A 494 -2.03 5.01 25.72
N GLY A 495 -2.16 3.83 25.12
CA GLY A 495 -3.44 3.22 24.81
C GLY A 495 -4.24 2.82 26.05
N ALA A 496 -3.59 2.56 27.19
CA ALA A 496 -4.21 2.08 28.42
C ALA A 496 -4.50 3.19 29.45
N HIS A 497 -3.67 4.24 29.50
CA HIS A 497 -3.70 5.19 30.63
C HIS A 497 -3.84 6.67 30.25
N ALA A 498 -3.49 7.08 29.01
CA ALA A 498 -3.52 8.50 28.65
C ALA A 498 -4.94 9.09 28.72
N ALA A 499 -5.07 10.29 29.32
CA ALA A 499 -6.28 11.10 29.35
C ALA A 499 -6.24 12.24 28.31
N LEU A 500 -5.04 12.73 28.00
CA LEU A 500 -4.78 13.70 26.94
C LEU A 500 -3.64 13.21 26.05
N ILE A 501 -3.81 13.31 24.72
CA ILE A 501 -2.79 12.96 23.74
C ILE A 501 -2.59 14.15 22.79
N LEU A 502 -1.38 14.72 22.80
CA LEU A 502 -0.97 15.73 21.83
C LEU A 502 -0.18 15.07 20.69
N LEU A 503 -0.78 14.95 19.51
CA LEU A 503 -0.12 14.52 18.29
C LEU A 503 0.60 15.72 17.66
N TRP A 504 1.87 15.93 18.02
CA TRP A 504 2.63 17.11 17.60
C TRP A 504 3.50 16.80 16.38
N GLY A 505 3.07 17.18 15.18
CA GLY A 505 3.74 16.82 13.91
C GLY A 505 3.75 15.31 13.65
N ALA A 506 2.85 14.57 14.29
CA ALA A 506 2.82 13.12 14.33
C ALA A 506 1.63 12.52 13.56
N ASN A 507 1.91 11.96 12.38
CA ASN A 507 0.92 11.22 11.61
C ASN A 507 1.00 9.69 11.85
N VAL A 508 -0.06 9.13 12.43
CA VAL A 508 -0.21 7.71 12.76
C VAL A 508 -0.38 6.80 11.54
N ALA A 509 -0.68 7.33 10.34
CA ALA A 509 -0.73 6.54 9.10
C ALA A 509 0.62 5.89 8.77
N SER A 510 1.72 6.57 9.14
CA SER A 510 3.08 6.03 9.00
C SER A 510 3.36 4.84 9.94
N GLN A 511 2.57 4.70 11.02
CA GLN A 511 2.68 3.68 12.07
C GLN A 511 1.30 3.08 12.41
N PRO A 512 0.69 2.29 11.50
CA PRO A 512 -0.70 1.86 11.65
C PRO A 512 -1.01 1.11 12.95
N LEU A 513 -0.01 0.44 13.54
CA LEU A 513 -0.21 -0.24 14.83
C LEU A 513 -0.46 0.75 15.97
N THR A 514 0.28 1.87 16.01
CA THR A 514 0.06 2.94 17.00
C THR A 514 -1.38 3.50 16.93
N GLY A 515 -1.96 3.56 15.73
CA GLY A 515 -3.35 3.99 15.53
C GLY A 515 -4.38 3.14 16.30
N ARG A 516 -4.14 1.83 16.47
CA ARG A 516 -4.99 0.96 17.30
C ARG A 516 -5.03 1.40 18.76
N HIS A 517 -3.88 1.79 19.30
CA HIS A 517 -3.75 2.24 20.68
C HIS A 517 -4.33 3.64 20.87
N LEU A 518 -4.14 4.54 19.91
CA LEU A 518 -4.81 5.84 19.90
C LEU A 518 -6.34 5.68 19.94
N ALA A 519 -6.88 4.81 19.08
CA ALA A 519 -8.32 4.52 19.07
C ALA A 519 -8.81 3.87 20.37
N ALA A 520 -7.98 3.06 21.03
CA ALA A 520 -8.30 2.50 22.34
C ALA A 520 -8.35 3.57 23.43
N ALA A 521 -7.39 4.50 23.45
CA ALA A 521 -7.40 5.64 24.36
C ALA A 521 -8.65 6.50 24.15
N LYS A 522 -9.00 6.83 22.90
CA LYS A 522 -10.24 7.58 22.59
C LYS A 522 -11.51 6.89 23.08
N ARG A 523 -11.63 5.57 22.91
CA ARG A 523 -12.80 4.81 23.42
C ARG A 523 -12.92 4.86 24.94
N ARG A 524 -11.82 5.05 25.67
CA ARG A 524 -11.83 5.28 27.13
C ARG A 524 -12.20 6.73 27.49
N GLY A 525 -12.21 7.64 26.53
CA GLY A 525 -12.50 9.07 26.74
C GLY A 525 -11.26 9.97 26.72
N ALA A 526 -10.10 9.48 26.24
CA ALA A 526 -8.93 10.34 26.08
C ALA A 526 -9.19 11.42 25.03
N TYR A 527 -8.84 12.67 25.37
CA TYR A 527 -8.92 13.81 24.47
C TYR A 527 -7.68 13.87 23.57
N VAL A 528 -7.86 14.06 22.27
CA VAL A 528 -6.76 14.04 21.29
C VAL A 528 -6.70 15.37 20.56
N VAL A 529 -5.55 16.03 20.63
CA VAL A 529 -5.25 17.26 19.88
C VAL A 529 -4.19 16.96 18.84
N THR A 530 -4.44 17.33 17.59
CA THR A 530 -3.41 17.31 16.54
C THR A 530 -2.84 18.70 16.33
N ILE A 531 -1.52 18.83 16.41
CA ILE A 531 -0.78 20.04 16.06
C ILE A 531 0.03 19.71 14.80
N ASP A 532 -0.32 20.30 13.67
CA ASP A 532 0.33 19.99 12.38
C ASP A 532 0.33 21.23 11.48
N VAL A 533 1.02 21.18 10.34
CA VAL A 533 1.03 22.25 9.33
C VAL A 533 -0.08 22.07 8.28
N ARG A 534 -0.78 20.93 8.33
CA ARG A 534 -1.83 20.54 7.39
C ARG A 534 -2.82 19.60 8.07
N GLN A 535 -4.04 19.54 7.55
CA GLN A 535 -4.99 18.50 7.96
C GLN A 535 -4.52 17.14 7.43
N THR A 536 -4.45 16.15 8.32
CA THR A 536 -4.02 14.79 8.01
C THR A 536 -5.06 13.76 8.47
N GLU A 537 -4.81 12.48 8.19
CA GLU A 537 -5.61 11.38 8.73
C GLU A 537 -5.65 11.37 10.27
N ALA A 538 -4.60 11.90 10.92
CA ALA A 538 -4.57 12.09 12.38
C ALA A 538 -5.53 13.19 12.84
N SER A 539 -5.67 14.27 12.05
CA SER A 539 -6.62 15.36 12.31
C SER A 539 -8.06 14.84 12.30
N ALA A 540 -8.41 13.99 11.32
CA ALA A 540 -9.75 13.39 11.23
C ALA A 540 -10.10 12.45 12.41
N GLN A 541 -9.09 12.02 13.17
CA GLN A 541 -9.26 11.16 14.34
C GLN A 541 -9.12 11.94 15.66
N SER A 542 -8.89 13.25 15.61
CA SER A 542 -8.67 14.11 16.77
C SER A 542 -9.92 14.88 17.14
N ASP A 543 -10.00 15.27 18.41
CA ASP A 543 -11.09 16.09 18.94
C ASP A 543 -10.84 17.58 18.63
N GLU A 544 -9.57 17.94 18.47
CA GLU A 544 -9.13 19.28 18.09
C GLU A 544 -7.95 19.20 17.11
N THR A 545 -7.88 20.15 16.17
CA THR A 545 -6.73 20.30 15.26
C THR A 545 -6.28 21.76 15.22
N LEU A 546 -5.02 21.99 15.55
CA LEU A 546 -4.35 23.28 15.48
C LEU A 546 -3.36 23.28 14.32
N LEU A 547 -3.58 24.18 13.37
CA LEU A 547 -2.69 24.36 12.22
C LEU A 547 -1.66 25.43 12.53
N ILE A 548 -0.38 25.04 12.56
CA ILE A 548 0.74 25.96 12.75
C ILE A 548 1.44 26.26 11.43
N ARG A 549 2.10 27.41 11.34
CA ARG A 549 3.03 27.70 10.23
C ARG A 549 4.25 26.77 10.31
N PRO A 550 4.77 26.26 9.18
CA PRO A 550 5.93 25.38 9.19
C PRO A 550 7.14 25.97 9.92
N GLY A 551 7.74 25.19 10.82
CA GLY A 551 8.95 25.59 11.56
C GLY A 551 8.70 26.48 12.78
N THR A 552 7.44 26.65 13.21
CA THR A 552 7.09 27.51 14.36
C THR A 552 6.80 26.74 15.65
N ASP A 553 7.12 25.44 15.69
CA ASP A 553 6.87 24.55 16.84
C ASP A 553 7.45 25.07 18.16
N ALA A 554 8.68 25.61 18.12
CA ALA A 554 9.32 26.18 19.31
C ALA A 554 8.54 27.39 19.84
N ALA A 555 8.00 28.25 18.98
CA ALA A 555 7.22 29.41 19.38
C ALA A 555 5.90 29.00 20.04
N LEU A 556 5.21 27.97 19.52
CA LEU A 556 4.02 27.42 20.16
C LEU A 556 4.34 26.84 21.55
N ALA A 557 5.41 26.05 21.67
CA ALA A 557 5.81 25.48 22.95
C ALA A 557 6.19 26.57 23.99
N LEU A 558 6.91 27.61 23.56
CA LEU A 558 7.24 28.76 24.44
C LEU A 558 5.98 29.55 24.84
N GLY A 559 5.04 29.78 23.93
CA GLY A 559 3.76 30.42 24.23
C GLY A 559 2.92 29.62 25.22
N MET A 560 2.90 28.29 25.09
CA MET A 560 2.27 27.41 26.08
C MET A 560 2.97 27.52 27.44
N MET A 561 4.30 27.51 27.49
CA MET A 561 5.05 27.68 28.74
C MET A 561 4.83 29.04 29.39
N HIS A 562 4.72 30.11 28.58
CA HIS A 562 4.42 31.45 29.08
C HIS A 562 3.12 31.46 29.89
N VAL A 563 2.06 30.85 29.36
CA VAL A 563 0.78 30.70 30.07
C VAL A 563 0.92 29.82 31.31
N ILE A 564 1.55 28.65 31.18
CA ILE A 564 1.69 27.70 32.30
C ILE A 564 2.50 28.30 33.46
N VAL A 565 3.59 29.02 33.17
CA VAL A 565 4.42 29.68 34.19
C VAL A 565 3.72 30.92 34.75
N GLY A 566 3.17 31.78 33.88
CA GLY A 566 2.52 33.03 34.30
C GLY A 566 1.25 32.83 35.12
N GLU A 567 0.52 31.74 34.88
CA GLU A 567 -0.67 31.35 35.65
C GLU A 567 -0.36 30.36 36.80
N HIS A 568 0.93 30.07 37.05
CA HIS A 568 1.36 29.13 38.09
C HIS A 568 0.73 27.72 37.99
N LEU A 569 0.52 27.23 36.76
CA LEU A 569 -0.06 25.91 36.46
C LEU A 569 0.98 24.77 36.41
N TYR A 570 2.26 25.09 36.60
CA TYR A 570 3.34 24.10 36.62
C TYR A 570 3.35 23.30 37.94
N ASP A 571 3.94 22.09 37.90
CA ASP A 571 4.14 21.29 39.11
C ASP A 571 5.41 21.76 39.84
N ALA A 572 5.25 22.70 40.77
CA ALA A 572 6.36 23.29 41.51
C ALA A 572 7.22 22.25 42.25
N ALA A 573 6.56 21.24 42.83
CA ALA A 573 7.22 20.19 43.59
C ALA A 573 8.07 19.29 42.66
N PHE A 574 7.56 18.96 41.46
CA PHE A 574 8.33 18.21 40.47
C PHE A 574 9.50 19.04 39.92
N VAL A 575 9.24 20.30 39.58
CA VAL A 575 10.23 21.24 39.02
C VAL A 575 11.42 21.41 39.98
N GLU A 576 11.16 21.68 41.25
CA GLU A 576 12.21 21.86 42.27
C GLU A 576 13.09 20.62 42.43
N ARG A 577 12.48 19.42 42.46
CA ARG A 577 13.21 18.18 42.75
C ARG A 577 13.93 17.57 41.54
N ASN A 578 13.41 17.77 40.33
CA ASN A 578 13.80 16.95 39.17
C ASN A 578 14.30 17.76 37.97
N THR A 579 14.36 19.08 38.06
CA THR A 579 14.75 19.93 36.91
C THR A 579 15.90 20.87 37.26
N LEU A 580 16.56 21.40 36.23
CA LEU A 580 17.62 22.39 36.35
C LEU A 580 17.33 23.56 35.41
N GLY A 581 17.52 24.79 35.88
CA GLY A 581 17.40 26.00 35.05
C GLY A 581 15.99 26.54 34.86
N PHE A 582 15.05 26.21 35.76
CA PHE A 582 13.68 26.73 35.72
C PHE A 582 13.63 28.27 35.72
N ASP A 583 14.35 28.94 36.61
CA ASP A 583 14.33 30.42 36.70
C ASP A 583 14.79 31.09 35.40
N ALA A 584 15.83 30.54 34.77
CA ALA A 584 16.31 31.02 33.48
C ALA A 584 15.27 30.78 32.36
N LEU A 585 14.56 29.64 32.41
CA LEU A 585 13.46 29.36 31.48
C LEU A 585 12.29 30.32 31.71
N ALA A 586 11.88 30.54 32.96
CA ALA A 586 10.80 31.45 33.35
C ALA A 586 11.07 32.89 32.87
N ALA A 587 12.28 33.40 33.14
CA ALA A 587 12.71 34.71 32.66
C ALA A 587 12.79 34.81 31.13
N HIS A 588 13.06 33.70 30.44
CA HIS A 588 13.06 33.66 28.98
C HIS A 588 11.64 33.67 28.41
N VAL A 589 10.73 32.81 28.90
CA VAL A 589 9.34 32.73 28.39
C VAL A 589 8.52 33.96 28.73
N ALA A 590 8.86 34.70 29.79
CA ALA A 590 8.24 36.00 30.09
C ALA A 590 8.40 37.03 28.95
N LYS A 591 9.44 36.89 28.10
CA LYS A 591 9.68 37.76 26.94
C LYS A 591 8.91 37.34 25.68
N HIS A 592 8.24 36.19 25.74
CA HIS A 592 7.59 35.53 24.62
C HIS A 592 6.12 35.30 24.95
N ASP A 593 5.35 36.39 24.98
CA ASP A 593 3.94 36.34 25.33
C ASP A 593 3.08 35.60 24.30
N VAL A 594 1.80 35.42 24.64
CA VAL A 594 0.85 34.70 23.79
C VAL A 594 0.63 35.41 22.46
N GLN A 595 0.68 36.75 22.41
CA GLN A 595 0.46 37.51 21.18
C GLN A 595 1.63 37.32 20.21
N TRP A 596 2.85 37.31 20.71
CA TRP A 596 4.05 36.95 19.95
C TRP A 596 3.96 35.52 19.40
N ALA A 597 3.54 34.57 20.23
CA ALA A 597 3.40 33.18 19.82
C ALA A 597 2.30 33.03 18.76
N ALA A 598 1.17 33.73 18.91
CA ALA A 598 0.07 33.74 17.95
C ALA A 598 0.50 34.35 16.60
N ALA A 599 1.14 35.51 16.63
CA ALA A 599 1.67 36.18 15.45
C ALA A 599 2.71 35.33 14.71
N THR A 600 3.53 34.58 15.44
CA THR A 600 4.56 33.69 14.87
C THR A 600 3.94 32.43 14.27
N THR A 601 3.13 31.73 15.05
CA THR A 601 2.60 30.38 14.72
C THR A 601 1.41 30.41 13.78
N GLY A 602 0.64 31.51 13.77
CA GLY A 602 -0.64 31.59 13.08
C GLY A 602 -1.82 30.97 13.84
N VAL A 603 -1.61 30.46 15.05
CA VAL A 603 -2.68 30.01 15.95
C VAL A 603 -3.22 31.22 16.72
N SER A 604 -4.52 31.29 16.98
CA SER A 604 -5.08 32.39 17.79
C SER A 604 -4.52 32.37 19.22
N ALA A 605 -4.40 33.54 19.84
CA ALA A 605 -3.95 33.65 21.23
C ALA A 605 -4.83 32.82 22.17
N ASP A 606 -6.15 32.88 21.99
CA ASP A 606 -7.11 32.07 22.74
C ASP A 606 -6.88 30.57 22.56
N GLY A 607 -6.55 30.11 21.35
CA GLY A 607 -6.23 28.72 21.07
C GLY A 607 -4.96 28.26 21.80
N ILE A 608 -3.93 29.11 21.87
CA ILE A 608 -2.69 28.83 22.60
C ILE A 608 -2.97 28.75 24.10
N VAL A 609 -3.72 29.70 24.66
CA VAL A 609 -4.11 29.70 26.08
C VAL A 609 -4.95 28.47 26.42
N ALA A 610 -5.94 28.15 25.60
CA ALA A 610 -6.80 26.98 25.80
C ALA A 610 -5.98 25.67 25.77
N LEU A 611 -5.07 25.51 24.80
CA LEU A 611 -4.19 24.35 24.73
C LEU A 611 -3.27 24.24 25.95
N ALA A 612 -2.65 25.35 26.36
CA ALA A 612 -1.74 25.40 27.51
C ALA A 612 -2.44 25.00 28.81
N ARG A 613 -3.60 25.60 29.09
CA ARG A 613 -4.43 25.28 30.26
C ARG A 613 -4.93 23.84 30.23
N ARG A 614 -5.39 23.34 29.09
CA ARG A 614 -5.81 21.94 28.92
C ARG A 614 -4.65 20.98 29.23
N TYR A 615 -3.47 21.24 28.67
CA TYR A 615 -2.30 20.39 28.87
C TYR A 615 -1.82 20.37 30.34
N ALA A 616 -1.85 21.52 31.02
CA ALA A 616 -1.45 21.59 32.43
C ALA A 616 -2.48 20.96 33.39
N SER A 617 -3.77 21.04 33.06
CA SER A 617 -4.86 20.56 33.93
C SER A 617 -5.24 19.09 33.71
N THR A 618 -5.01 18.54 32.52
CA THR A 618 -5.41 17.15 32.20
C THR A 618 -4.23 16.19 32.37
N ARG A 619 -4.32 15.30 33.37
CA ARG A 619 -3.34 14.23 33.61
C ARG A 619 -4.04 12.86 33.61
N PRO A 620 -3.41 11.79 33.07
CA PRO A 620 -2.09 11.75 32.43
C PRO A 620 -2.09 12.36 31.01
N GLY A 621 -1.11 13.23 30.72
CA GLY A 621 -0.97 13.90 29.42
C GLY A 621 0.28 13.46 28.66
N MET A 622 0.12 12.91 27.46
CA MET A 622 1.22 12.40 26.62
C MET A 622 1.40 13.23 25.34
N ILE A 623 2.65 13.55 25.01
CA ILE A 623 3.02 14.17 23.73
C ILE A 623 3.64 13.13 22.81
N LEU A 624 2.97 12.85 21.68
CA LEU A 624 3.56 12.10 20.58
C LEU A 624 4.26 13.05 19.62
N LEU A 625 5.59 13.11 19.73
CA LEU A 625 6.39 13.99 18.90
C LEU A 625 6.61 13.44 17.49
N GLY A 626 6.45 14.33 16.52
CA GLY A 626 6.72 14.17 15.10
C GLY A 626 8.14 13.67 14.81
N GLY A 627 8.33 13.08 13.63
CA GLY A 627 9.63 12.59 13.18
C GLY A 627 10.21 13.51 12.14
N SER A 628 10.34 13.01 10.91
CA SER A 628 11.05 13.69 9.82
C SER A 628 10.59 15.11 9.48
N SER A 629 9.34 15.51 9.72
CA SER A 629 8.81 16.78 9.25
C SER A 629 9.33 18.00 10.01
N MET A 630 9.31 17.98 11.36
CA MET A 630 9.59 19.15 12.18
C MET A 630 11.10 19.46 12.33
N HIS A 631 11.97 18.48 12.09
CA HIS A 631 13.41 18.58 12.40
C HIS A 631 14.29 18.98 11.20
N LYS A 632 13.69 19.34 10.06
CA LYS A 632 14.42 19.63 8.81
C LYS A 632 14.81 21.09 8.60
N GLY A 633 14.29 21.99 9.42
CA GLY A 633 14.65 23.40 9.38
C GLY A 633 16.03 23.70 9.97
N VAL A 634 16.49 24.93 9.78
CA VAL A 634 17.61 25.49 10.52
C VAL A 634 17.30 25.41 12.02
N GLU A 635 18.27 25.00 12.84
CA GLU A 635 18.06 24.77 14.27
C GLU A 635 16.89 23.82 14.61
N GLY A 636 16.54 22.87 13.72
CA GLY A 636 15.39 21.98 13.87
C GLY A 636 15.34 21.12 15.16
N TRP A 637 16.41 21.08 15.94
CA TRP A 637 16.47 20.46 17.27
C TRP A 637 15.80 21.30 18.37
N GLN A 638 15.70 22.62 18.21
CA GLN A 638 15.14 23.53 19.22
C GLN A 638 13.66 23.29 19.47
N GLY A 639 12.88 22.97 18.43
CA GLY A 639 11.47 22.61 18.57
C GLY A 639 11.28 21.39 19.49
N ALA A 640 12.05 20.32 19.26
CA ALA A 640 12.03 19.14 20.12
C ALA A 640 12.46 19.45 21.56
N ARG A 641 13.51 20.27 21.73
CA ARG A 641 13.97 20.73 23.04
C ARG A 641 12.86 21.47 23.79
N ALA A 642 12.25 22.47 23.16
CA ALA A 642 11.18 23.26 23.76
C ALA A 642 9.98 22.36 24.12
N VAL A 643 9.47 21.56 23.18
CA VAL A 643 8.33 20.66 23.44
C VAL A 643 8.60 19.72 24.62
N SER A 644 9.82 19.19 24.75
CA SER A 644 10.18 18.28 25.84
C SER A 644 10.32 18.91 27.22
N CYS A 645 10.33 20.25 27.33
CA CYS A 645 10.23 20.91 28.62
C CYS A 645 8.81 20.86 29.20
N LEU A 646 7.77 20.76 28.35
CA LEU A 646 6.37 20.78 28.77
C LEU A 646 6.01 19.63 29.73
N PRO A 647 6.39 18.35 29.48
CA PRO A 647 6.14 17.27 30.42
C PRO A 647 6.81 17.48 31.78
N ALA A 648 8.05 17.98 31.81
CA ALA A 648 8.75 18.26 33.06
C ALA A 648 8.09 19.39 33.84
N LEU A 649 7.71 20.47 33.15
CA LEU A 649 7.04 21.62 33.74
C LEU A 649 5.69 21.24 34.37
N THR A 650 4.98 20.28 33.79
CA THR A 650 3.65 19.85 34.24
C THR A 650 3.67 18.57 35.08
N GLY A 651 4.85 18.05 35.46
CA GLY A 651 4.97 16.82 36.25
C GLY A 651 4.49 15.56 35.54
N ASN A 652 4.39 15.58 34.20
CA ASN A 652 3.93 14.45 33.37
C ASN A 652 5.05 13.42 33.07
N LEU A 653 6.24 13.55 33.65
CA LEU A 653 7.32 12.57 33.49
C LEU A 653 7.26 11.48 34.57
N GLY A 654 7.42 10.22 34.16
CA GLY A 654 7.42 9.08 35.09
C GLY A 654 6.03 8.60 35.52
N ILE A 655 4.96 9.10 34.87
CA ILE A 655 3.57 8.71 35.11
C ILE A 655 3.08 7.83 33.94
N GLU A 656 2.31 6.79 34.27
CA GLU A 656 1.62 5.94 33.28
C GLU A 656 0.67 6.78 32.40
N GLY A 657 0.73 6.59 31.09
CA GLY A 657 -0.08 7.34 30.12
C GLY A 657 0.34 8.79 29.90
N ALA A 658 1.45 9.24 30.47
CA ALA A 658 1.95 10.61 30.33
C ALA A 658 3.31 10.69 29.60
N GLY A 659 3.89 11.88 29.56
CA GLY A 659 5.27 12.09 29.15
C GLY A 659 5.43 12.16 27.63
N MET A 660 6.54 11.60 27.13
CA MET A 660 6.81 11.54 25.70
C MET A 660 6.43 10.16 25.15
N GLY A 661 5.64 10.15 24.09
CA GLY A 661 5.17 8.93 23.45
C GLY A 661 6.22 8.18 22.64
N PRO A 662 5.87 7.02 22.10
CA PRO A 662 6.80 5.91 21.80
C PRO A 662 7.65 6.13 20.54
N ARG A 663 7.62 7.33 19.96
CA ARG A 663 8.11 7.58 18.60
C ARG A 663 9.60 7.91 18.55
N HIS A 664 10.03 8.86 19.38
CA HIS A 664 11.39 9.39 19.35
C HIS A 664 11.87 9.60 20.77
N ALA A 665 12.97 8.96 21.12
CA ALA A 665 13.66 9.12 22.39
C ALA A 665 15.08 9.64 22.16
N GLY A 666 15.68 10.26 23.17
CA GLY A 666 17.13 10.31 23.28
C GLY A 666 17.72 8.88 23.41
N MET A 667 19.02 8.72 23.17
CA MET A 667 19.73 7.49 23.52
C MET A 667 20.79 7.82 24.55
N THR A 668 20.81 7.12 25.68
CA THR A 668 22.00 7.08 26.54
C THR A 668 23.06 6.19 25.88
N HIS A 669 24.34 6.49 26.10
CA HIS A 669 25.41 5.55 25.81
C HIS A 669 25.21 4.30 26.67
N GLY A 670 24.61 3.24 26.12
CA GLY A 670 24.50 1.96 26.83
C GLY A 670 23.24 1.13 26.60
N GLN A 671 22.24 1.59 25.85
CA GLN A 671 20.95 0.87 25.70
C GLN A 671 20.94 -0.27 24.66
N GLY A 672 22.09 -0.68 24.14
CA GLY A 672 22.19 -1.97 23.46
C GLY A 672 22.55 -3.04 24.48
N LEU A 673 21.86 -4.18 24.49
CA LEU A 673 22.46 -5.45 24.95
C LEU A 673 23.92 -5.46 24.47
N THR A 674 24.87 -5.64 25.40
CA THR A 674 26.34 -5.53 25.24
C THR A 674 26.75 -5.10 23.83
N SER A 675 26.72 -3.79 23.55
CA SER A 675 27.00 -3.25 22.21
C SER A 675 28.26 -3.91 21.64
N ILE A 676 28.09 -4.61 20.52
CA ILE A 676 29.19 -5.31 19.83
C ILE A 676 30.00 -4.37 18.95
N ALA A 677 29.61 -3.11 18.84
CA ALA A 677 30.47 -2.09 18.25
C ALA A 677 31.77 -2.02 19.06
N ALA A 678 32.89 -1.88 18.36
CA ALA A 678 34.18 -1.72 19.01
C ALA A 678 34.10 -0.56 20.02
N ARG A 679 34.48 -0.83 21.29
CA ARG A 679 34.52 0.18 22.37
C ARG A 679 35.44 1.33 22.00
N GLU A 680 36.52 1.01 21.28
CA GLU A 680 37.38 1.98 20.64
C GLU A 680 36.61 2.73 19.55
N ARG A 681 36.22 3.95 19.89
CA ARG A 681 35.74 4.92 18.92
C ARG A 681 36.90 5.36 18.06
N ARG A 682 36.60 5.78 16.83
CA ARG A 682 37.58 6.46 15.98
C ARG A 682 38.24 7.59 16.75
N ARG A 683 39.56 7.70 16.61
CA ARG A 683 40.32 8.82 17.15
C ARG A 683 39.76 10.13 16.59
N PRO A 684 39.74 11.24 17.34
CA PRO A 684 39.38 12.54 16.78
C PRO A 684 40.18 12.84 15.51
N GLY A 685 39.54 13.46 14.51
CA GLY A 685 40.15 13.72 13.21
C GLY A 685 39.24 14.59 12.35
N ASP A 686 39.72 14.92 11.16
CA ASP A 686 38.96 15.70 10.18
C ASP A 686 37.93 14.78 9.49
N TYR A 687 36.79 14.58 10.14
CA TYR A 687 35.67 13.79 9.64
C TYR A 687 34.62 14.68 8.96
N VAL A 688 33.97 14.14 7.93
CA VAL A 688 32.85 14.81 7.28
C VAL A 688 31.66 14.76 8.25
N PRO A 689 31.09 15.90 8.65
CA PRO A 689 29.93 15.93 9.53
C PRO A 689 28.78 15.09 8.98
N ASN A 690 28.00 14.47 9.87
CA ASN A 690 26.82 13.69 9.50
C ASN A 690 25.65 14.60 9.08
N GLN A 691 25.85 15.32 7.98
CA GLN A 691 24.93 16.27 7.38
C GLN A 691 24.92 16.07 5.87
N MET A 692 23.73 15.98 5.27
CA MET A 692 23.59 15.59 3.87
C MET A 692 24.34 16.53 2.92
N SER A 693 24.28 17.84 3.17
CA SER A 693 25.01 18.85 2.40
C SER A 693 26.52 18.67 2.49
N LYS A 694 27.06 18.39 3.67
CA LYS A 694 28.50 18.14 3.89
C LYS A 694 28.96 16.82 3.29
N ILE A 695 28.12 15.79 3.31
CA ILE A 695 28.39 14.54 2.60
C ILE A 695 28.43 14.81 1.09
N THR A 696 27.44 15.52 0.53
CA THR A 696 27.42 15.89 -0.90
C THR A 696 28.66 16.71 -1.29
N GLU A 697 29.01 17.72 -0.51
CA GLU A 697 30.22 18.54 -0.71
C GLU A 697 31.50 17.69 -0.67
N SER A 698 31.60 16.73 0.27
CA SER A 698 32.74 15.82 0.35
C SER A 698 32.86 14.89 -0.85
N LEU A 699 31.74 14.56 -1.50
CA LEU A 699 31.72 13.79 -2.73
C LEU A 699 32.17 14.68 -3.89
N GLU A 700 31.66 15.91 -4.01
CA GLU A 700 32.02 16.85 -5.08
C GLU A 700 33.51 17.24 -5.04
N THR A 701 34.04 17.51 -3.85
CA THR A 701 35.46 17.90 -3.64
C THR A 701 36.45 16.74 -3.73
N GLY A 702 35.96 15.50 -3.84
CA GLY A 702 36.83 14.32 -3.88
C GLY A 702 37.38 13.88 -2.52
N ARG A 703 36.99 14.53 -1.42
CA ARG A 703 37.36 14.11 -0.06
C ARG A 703 36.91 12.69 0.26
N VAL A 704 35.74 12.30 -0.23
CA VAL A 704 35.26 10.91 -0.21
C VAL A 704 35.36 10.32 -1.61
N ARG A 705 36.19 9.29 -1.78
CA ARG A 705 36.49 8.62 -3.06
C ARG A 705 35.91 7.23 -3.19
N VAL A 706 35.53 6.58 -2.08
CA VAL A 706 34.77 5.33 -2.11
C VAL A 706 33.59 5.48 -1.17
N LEU A 707 32.39 5.20 -1.68
CA LEU A 707 31.15 5.29 -0.92
C LEU A 707 30.45 3.93 -0.93
N LEU A 708 30.34 3.33 0.25
CA LEU A 708 29.65 2.07 0.47
C LEU A 708 28.22 2.36 0.89
N LEU A 709 27.27 1.99 0.04
CA LEU A 709 25.84 2.18 0.27
C LEU A 709 25.23 0.87 0.72
N PHE A 710 24.56 0.84 1.88
CA PHE A 710 23.93 -0.35 2.44
C PHE A 710 22.41 -0.16 2.52
N GLY A 711 21.64 -0.93 1.73
CA GLY A 711 20.18 -0.95 1.83
C GLY A 711 19.49 0.42 1.66
N THR A 712 20.07 1.28 0.83
CA THR A 712 19.69 2.70 0.67
C THR A 712 19.72 3.11 -0.79
N ASP A 713 19.03 4.20 -1.11
CA ASP A 713 19.00 4.79 -2.44
C ASP A 713 19.22 6.31 -2.37
N MET A 714 20.49 6.73 -2.33
CA MET A 714 20.83 8.15 -2.15
C MET A 714 20.29 9.04 -3.27
N VAL A 715 20.15 8.54 -4.50
CA VAL A 715 19.62 9.36 -5.61
C VAL A 715 18.12 9.61 -5.51
N SER A 716 17.44 8.96 -4.56
CA SER A 716 16.04 9.23 -4.23
C SER A 716 15.86 9.80 -2.83
N SER A 717 16.72 9.40 -1.88
CA SER A 717 16.57 9.75 -0.47
C SER A 717 17.41 10.94 -0.03
N PHE A 718 18.32 11.45 -0.87
CA PHE A 718 19.09 12.65 -0.56
C PHE A 718 18.45 13.94 -1.11
N ALA A 719 18.56 15.01 -0.33
CA ALA A 719 18.37 16.37 -0.83
C ALA A 719 19.38 16.65 -1.95
N ASP A 720 18.97 17.44 -2.93
CA ASP A 720 19.76 17.72 -4.13
C ASP A 720 20.27 16.46 -4.83
N ALA A 721 19.39 15.48 -5.05
CA ALA A 721 19.73 14.23 -5.74
C ALA A 721 20.47 14.45 -7.08
N ALA A 722 20.16 15.56 -7.78
CA ALA A 722 20.88 15.95 -8.99
C ALA A 722 22.35 16.31 -8.74
N ARG A 723 22.74 16.85 -7.58
CA ARG A 723 24.15 17.08 -7.21
C ARG A 723 24.85 15.77 -6.83
N VAL A 724 24.19 14.95 -6.03
CA VAL A 724 24.65 13.59 -5.69
C VAL A 724 24.84 12.74 -6.95
N ALA A 725 23.99 12.96 -7.96
CA ALA A 725 24.21 12.47 -9.31
C ALA A 725 25.36 13.22 -9.99
N ARG A 726 25.34 14.55 -10.15
CA ARG A 726 26.27 15.36 -10.98
C ARG A 726 27.79 15.22 -10.77
N ARG A 727 28.28 14.57 -9.72
CA ARG A 727 29.67 14.04 -9.70
C ARG A 727 30.00 13.17 -10.93
N ASP A 728 28.99 12.85 -11.73
CA ASP A 728 29.02 12.22 -13.03
C ASP A 728 29.62 13.05 -14.19
N ARG A 729 29.95 14.34 -14.00
CA ARG A 729 30.38 15.26 -15.10
C ARG A 729 31.67 16.04 -14.89
N LEU A 730 32.41 15.87 -13.79
CA LEU A 730 33.64 16.64 -13.54
C LEU A 730 34.88 15.99 -14.19
N PRO A 731 35.60 16.67 -15.10
CA PRO A 731 36.86 16.18 -15.67
C PRO A 731 37.94 16.10 -14.58
N GLY A 732 38.73 15.02 -14.56
CA GLY A 732 39.88 14.87 -13.65
C GLY A 732 39.59 14.26 -12.27
N CYS A 733 38.32 13.98 -11.95
CA CYS A 733 37.99 13.28 -10.70
C CYS A 733 38.03 11.76 -10.95
N CYS A 734 39.10 11.09 -10.48
CA CYS A 734 39.19 9.62 -10.44
C CYS A 734 37.86 9.03 -9.97
N ALA A 735 37.15 8.40 -10.91
CA ALA A 735 35.77 8.03 -10.71
C ALA A 735 35.68 6.95 -9.62
N SER A 736 35.14 7.39 -8.48
CA SER A 736 34.84 6.58 -7.31
C SER A 736 34.07 5.33 -7.72
N SER A 737 34.56 4.15 -7.37
CA SER A 737 33.77 2.95 -7.49
C SER A 737 32.50 3.10 -6.65
N ARG A 738 31.34 3.28 -7.29
CA ARG A 738 30.06 3.03 -6.62
C ARG A 738 29.98 1.53 -6.40
N ALA A 739 30.47 1.07 -5.25
CA ALA A 739 30.05 -0.20 -4.69
C ALA A 739 28.66 0.04 -4.08
N VAL A 740 27.62 -0.01 -4.90
CA VAL A 740 26.24 -0.06 -4.39
C VAL A 740 26.02 -1.48 -3.93
N SER A 741 26.48 -1.80 -2.73
CA SER A 741 26.03 -3.02 -2.10
C SER A 741 24.63 -2.81 -1.55
N ARG A 742 23.60 -3.04 -2.38
CA ARG A 742 22.30 -3.35 -1.78
C ARG A 742 22.53 -4.66 -1.03
N PHE A 743 22.77 -4.59 0.28
CA PHE A 743 22.65 -5.67 1.24
C PHE A 743 21.23 -5.60 1.82
N THR A 744 20.44 -6.61 1.52
CA THR A 744 19.23 -7.06 2.18
C THR A 744 19.54 -8.53 2.42
N THR A 745 19.89 -8.88 3.66
CA THR A 745 20.13 -10.25 4.08
C THR A 745 18.89 -11.09 3.81
N SER A 746 18.86 -11.87 2.74
CA SER A 746 17.89 -12.94 2.60
C SER A 746 18.17 -14.01 3.66
N PHE A 747 17.11 -14.53 4.29
CA PHE A 747 17.13 -15.64 5.24
C PHE A 747 18.23 -16.68 4.95
N PRO A 748 19.27 -16.80 5.81
CA PRO A 748 20.12 -17.97 5.81
C PRO A 748 19.36 -19.07 6.55
N GLY A 749 18.66 -19.94 5.83
CA GLY A 749 17.92 -21.03 6.49
C GLY A 749 17.28 -22.08 5.58
N ALA A 750 17.20 -21.87 4.26
CA ALA A 750 16.49 -22.82 3.38
C ALA A 750 17.39 -23.69 2.48
N LYS A 751 18.73 -23.58 2.56
CA LYS A 751 19.65 -24.38 1.71
C LYS A 751 20.87 -24.99 2.43
N GLY A 752 20.88 -25.01 3.76
CA GLY A 752 22.06 -25.45 4.53
C GLY A 752 21.72 -26.43 5.64
N LEU A 753 21.03 -27.53 5.33
CA LEU A 753 20.93 -28.70 6.20
C LEU A 753 20.66 -29.95 5.36
N ALA A 754 21.56 -30.20 4.41
CA ALA A 754 21.69 -31.52 3.80
C ALA A 754 23.17 -31.74 3.44
N ARG A 755 23.80 -32.55 4.29
CA ARG A 755 24.95 -33.41 4.04
C ARG A 755 26.33 -32.76 3.83
N SER A 756 27.18 -33.15 4.77
CA SER A 756 28.63 -33.12 4.80
C SER A 756 29.28 -34.06 3.76
N THR A 757 30.44 -33.64 3.24
CA THR A 757 31.55 -34.42 2.60
C THR A 757 31.37 -34.91 1.13
N PRO A 758 32.45 -35.25 0.38
CA PRO A 758 33.18 -34.32 -0.51
C PRO A 758 33.41 -34.82 -1.97
N PHE A 759 33.80 -33.87 -2.85
CA PHE A 759 34.60 -34.04 -4.09
C PHE A 759 34.04 -34.74 -5.37
N SER A 760 34.63 -34.28 -6.50
CA SER A 760 34.65 -34.78 -7.91
C SER A 760 33.68 -34.08 -8.88
N THR A 761 34.15 -33.10 -9.69
CA THR A 761 34.91 -33.07 -10.96
C THR A 761 34.08 -33.25 -12.25
N THR A 762 34.25 -32.26 -13.15
CA THR A 762 34.07 -32.18 -14.63
C THR A 762 32.68 -31.88 -15.26
N PRO A 763 32.58 -30.93 -16.23
CA PRO A 763 31.37 -30.59 -16.98
C PRO A 763 31.37 -31.14 -18.43
N PRO A 764 30.24 -31.06 -19.18
CA PRO A 764 30.29 -31.10 -20.64
C PRO A 764 29.76 -29.82 -21.34
N PRO A 765 30.17 -29.57 -22.60
CA PRO A 765 30.01 -28.29 -23.30
C PRO A 765 28.83 -28.29 -24.31
N GLY A 766 28.44 -27.10 -24.77
CA GLY A 766 27.58 -26.98 -25.97
C GLY A 766 26.90 -25.62 -26.13
N MET A 767 27.48 -24.76 -26.97
CA MET A 767 26.84 -23.54 -27.50
C MET A 767 26.15 -23.87 -28.84
N PRO A 768 25.17 -23.07 -29.30
CA PRO A 768 25.49 -22.17 -30.41
C PRO A 768 24.86 -20.76 -30.31
N ARG A 769 25.39 -19.86 -31.15
CA ARG A 769 25.21 -18.40 -31.16
C ARG A 769 24.08 -17.93 -32.11
N GLN A 770 23.33 -16.89 -31.66
CA GLN A 770 22.88 -15.65 -32.35
C GLN A 770 21.86 -15.73 -33.54
N PRO A 771 21.00 -14.70 -33.78
CA PRO A 771 21.41 -13.35 -34.21
C PRO A 771 20.73 -12.14 -33.54
N ARG A 772 21.39 -11.00 -33.80
CA ARG A 772 21.18 -9.64 -33.30
C ARG A 772 19.94 -8.96 -33.90
N SER A 773 19.28 -8.11 -33.11
CA SER A 773 18.57 -6.92 -33.61
C SER A 773 18.71 -5.75 -32.63
N ARG A 774 18.67 -4.53 -33.19
CA ARG A 774 19.19 -3.23 -32.71
C ARG A 774 18.45 -2.61 -31.49
N PRO A 775 19.05 -1.61 -30.80
CA PRO A 775 18.55 -1.09 -29.54
C PRO A 775 17.51 0.02 -29.73
N ARG A 776 16.51 0.07 -28.84
CA ARG A 776 15.73 1.28 -28.56
C ARG A 776 15.97 1.70 -27.12
N GLU A 777 16.07 3.01 -26.97
CA GLU A 777 16.43 3.78 -25.79
C GLU A 777 15.49 3.49 -24.61
N GLU A 778 16.05 3.21 -23.43
CA GLU A 778 15.34 3.42 -22.16
C GLU A 778 16.36 3.75 -21.07
N CYS A 779 16.69 5.05 -21.00
CA CYS A 779 17.37 5.65 -19.87
C CYS A 779 16.32 6.03 -18.82
N ALA A 780 16.63 5.78 -17.54
CA ALA A 780 15.84 6.15 -16.34
C ALA A 780 14.59 5.31 -16.02
N ARG A 781 14.78 4.13 -15.40
CA ARG A 781 13.82 3.52 -14.44
C ARG A 781 14.52 2.42 -13.62
N CYS A 782 15.27 2.82 -12.60
CA CYS A 782 15.98 1.92 -11.67
C CYS A 782 15.77 2.32 -10.21
N ALA A 783 14.51 2.47 -9.80
CA ALA A 783 14.14 2.58 -8.39
C ALA A 783 13.56 1.24 -7.92
N SER A 784 13.95 0.78 -6.74
CA SER A 784 13.60 -0.50 -6.09
C SER A 784 14.28 -1.76 -6.67
N ARG A 785 15.46 -2.08 -6.16
CA ARG A 785 16.14 -3.37 -6.34
C ARG A 785 16.64 -3.86 -4.98
N THR A 786 16.64 -5.16 -4.70
CA THR A 786 17.17 -5.77 -3.46
C THR A 786 18.10 -6.94 -3.83
N SER A 787 19.13 -7.18 -3.01
CA SER A 787 20.52 -7.69 -3.21
C SER A 787 20.90 -8.72 -4.26
N PRO A 788 22.04 -8.53 -4.98
CA PRO A 788 23.34 -8.33 -4.32
C PRO A 788 24.22 -7.22 -4.95
N ILE A 789 25.52 -7.27 -4.63
CA ILE A 789 26.53 -6.21 -4.80
C ILE A 789 26.59 -5.67 -6.24
N LEU A 790 26.49 -4.35 -6.40
CA LEU A 790 26.74 -3.65 -7.65
C LEU A 790 28.07 -2.90 -7.57
N ILE A 791 29.00 -3.13 -8.50
CA ILE A 791 30.32 -2.47 -8.56
C ILE A 791 30.46 -1.68 -9.85
N SER A 792 30.74 -0.38 -9.74
CA SER A 792 31.20 0.42 -10.89
C SER A 792 32.71 0.51 -10.89
N ASP A 793 33.34 0.03 -11.94
CA ASP A 793 34.69 0.39 -12.34
C ASP A 793 34.65 1.58 -13.29
N SER A 794 35.75 2.32 -13.28
CA SER A 794 36.10 3.34 -14.26
C SER A 794 37.55 3.71 -13.96
N THR A 795 38.48 3.05 -14.63
CA THR A 795 39.90 3.37 -14.61
C THR A 795 40.38 3.62 -16.02
N LEU A 796 40.91 4.82 -16.27
CA LEU A 796 42.02 5.01 -17.21
C LEU A 796 43.33 4.78 -16.44
N PRO A 797 44.40 4.31 -17.10
CA PRO A 797 45.68 4.05 -16.45
C PRO A 797 46.25 5.34 -15.86
N LEU A 798 46.77 5.24 -14.64
CA LEU A 798 47.53 6.30 -13.98
C LEU A 798 48.87 6.44 -14.71
N GLU A 799 48.97 7.37 -15.65
CA GLU A 799 50.27 7.89 -16.06
C GLU A 799 50.87 8.66 -14.88
N ARG A 800 52.09 8.26 -14.50
CA ARG A 800 52.91 8.98 -13.53
C ARG A 800 53.32 10.30 -14.17
N SER A 801 52.71 11.42 -13.77
CA SER A 801 53.33 12.72 -14.05
C SER A 801 54.34 13.06 -12.94
N SER A 802 55.55 13.28 -13.40
CA SER A 802 56.75 13.66 -12.67
C SER A 802 56.58 14.98 -11.91
N SER A 803 57.23 15.03 -10.76
CA SER A 803 57.53 16.22 -9.97
C SER A 803 58.06 17.39 -10.79
N SER A 804 57.55 18.60 -10.52
CA SER A 804 58.36 19.82 -10.45
C SER A 804 57.67 20.93 -9.63
N PRO A 805 58.43 21.79 -8.91
CA PRO A 805 57.90 22.67 -7.88
C PRO A 805 57.71 24.13 -8.37
N ILE A 806 57.06 24.93 -7.50
CA ILE A 806 57.09 26.41 -7.39
C ILE A 806 55.85 27.15 -7.93
N GLY A 807 55.29 27.98 -7.04
CA GLY A 807 54.33 29.05 -7.36
C GLY A 807 53.68 29.65 -6.11
N ARG A 808 54.42 30.51 -5.38
CA ARG A 808 53.91 31.31 -4.25
C ARG A 808 52.83 32.29 -4.73
N GLY A 809 51.80 32.53 -3.91
CA GLY A 809 50.82 33.59 -4.17
C GLY A 809 49.81 33.82 -3.04
N ALA A 810 50.15 34.79 -2.19
CA ALA A 810 49.30 35.71 -1.41
C ALA A 810 48.18 35.19 -0.47
N SER A 811 48.44 35.48 0.81
CA SER A 811 47.55 35.62 1.97
C SER A 811 46.27 36.44 1.75
N VAL A 812 45.18 36.07 2.44
CA VAL A 812 44.45 36.95 3.40
C VAL A 812 43.80 36.08 4.48
N SER A 813 44.19 36.31 5.74
CA SER A 813 43.49 35.86 6.95
C SER A 813 42.70 37.02 7.56
N PRO A 814 41.65 36.73 8.35
CA PRO A 814 41.55 37.39 9.65
C PRO A 814 41.47 36.38 10.80
N ARG A 815 42.25 36.72 11.84
CA ARG A 815 42.43 36.02 13.10
C ARG A 815 41.20 36.15 13.99
N PHE A 816 40.82 35.08 14.68
CA PHE A 816 40.23 35.17 16.02
C PHE A 816 41.06 34.31 16.99
N ARG A 817 41.67 34.98 17.98
CA ARG A 817 42.41 34.37 19.11
C ARG A 817 41.41 33.83 20.12
N CYS A 818 41.54 32.56 20.48
CA CYS A 818 40.87 31.99 21.66
C CYS A 818 41.92 31.87 22.78
N THR A 819 41.74 32.64 23.85
CA THR A 819 42.58 32.62 25.05
C THR A 819 42.20 31.44 25.93
N SER A 820 43.15 30.54 26.15
CA SER A 820 43.04 29.42 27.08
C SER A 820 43.14 29.91 28.53
N ARG A 821 42.08 29.72 29.33
CA ARG A 821 42.19 29.67 30.79
C ARG A 821 41.91 28.25 31.27
N ARG A 822 42.93 27.66 31.91
CA ARG A 822 42.90 26.40 32.66
C ARG A 822 42.09 26.59 33.95
N LEU A 823 41.27 25.61 34.31
CA LEU A 823 40.79 25.31 35.67
C LEU A 823 40.70 23.77 35.83
N PRO A 824 40.78 23.21 37.06
CA PRO A 824 41.54 22.01 37.35
C PRO A 824 40.67 20.76 37.61
N ARG A 825 41.39 19.63 37.63
CA ARG A 825 40.96 18.27 37.94
C ARG A 825 40.34 18.14 39.35
N ARG A 826 39.30 17.29 39.44
CA ARG A 826 39.09 16.16 40.40
C ARG A 826 37.64 16.10 40.87
N ILE A 827 36.89 15.07 40.46
CA ILE A 827 35.86 14.43 41.31
C ILE A 827 35.90 12.91 41.02
N HIS A 828 36.26 12.14 42.06
CA HIS A 828 36.16 10.69 42.11
C HIS A 828 34.69 10.27 42.32
N TRP A 829 34.22 9.27 41.57
CA TRP A 829 33.01 8.53 41.94
C TRP A 829 33.40 7.11 42.35
N ARG A 830 33.26 6.82 43.65
CA ARG A 830 33.31 5.47 44.22
C ARG A 830 31.98 4.78 43.90
N CYS A 831 32.06 3.59 43.31
CA CYS A 831 30.94 2.68 43.12
C CYS A 831 30.74 1.91 44.43
N ALA A 832 29.57 2.06 45.06
CA ALA A 832 29.12 1.17 46.13
C ALA A 832 28.00 0.29 45.57
N SER A 833 28.29 -1.00 45.51
CA SER A 833 27.36 -2.09 45.25
C SER A 833 26.39 -2.25 46.43
N ALA A 834 25.09 -2.36 46.16
CA ALA A 834 24.19 -3.12 47.03
C ALA A 834 22.98 -3.59 46.22
N ALA A 835 22.71 -4.87 46.35
CA ALA A 835 21.66 -5.62 45.68
C ALA A 835 20.25 -5.20 46.11
N ARG A 836 19.34 -5.08 45.14
CA ARG A 836 18.07 -5.82 45.04
C ARG A 836 17.39 -5.47 43.71
#